data_AF-A0AAU0VA04-F1
#
_entry.id   AF-A0AAU0VA04-F1
#
_cell.length_a   1.000
_cell.length_b   1.000
_cell.length_c   1.000
_cell.angle_alpha   90.00
_cell.angle_beta   90.00
_cell.angle_gamma   90.00
#
_symmetry.space_group_name_H-M   'P 1'
#
loop_
_entity.id
_entity.type
_entity.pdbx_description
1 polymer ?
#
loop_
_entity_poly.entity_id
_entity_poly.type
_entity_poly.pdbx_seq_one_letter_code
_entity_poly.pdbx_strand_id
1 'polypeptide(L)'
;MDVSLPDQLGAVGRESSAAAPAVVRKLNLSAPPEKITGQQDVAFVPVTRAQWKSVLRDADLPGLQQETDEIAAEILRLRTASGRAVGKQLPELLRCLRASVVAMSAAAEEVSWFRPSRTSAAERRLATDLARANRSEVHALFACLEQGWAESAWSAVRRYALAAQAAGRALEAAAWSDHAGHTDEDIYRRTLGVSAEQLRPGSGVASRARLLAAWAEAPDALDRRLRRSMRHLIDDSLPLTATLLHHLAVLALSDRPLVTHRAALQARDLVASLLKSEPELACSVIARHVAREPELLSSHRGQVAYLDAYNRAEYQEERARAVMDLHRAVLEADVKRTAVVVMQLLGKPIPQGPSLATIRDLLAAEVSHPLCKILASTIRSEWRNANAHEDFRWDPVNSTLLLGGQSADLEEVLDAAIRARAICRGFEHGVAVAYAQNASLVVSDAEDSNYVGRDLSIVQAAGEARFPVLDIRRQGSLVRLDVPDITVESLREAFRAILRAAIADPSVERWELRQTSPDRPPLRVDRTGVNAGLQVAEPLWEIADPLPFASLPLLANAMTNAGELAATAASTVLVLAAAHAVGERDRLSPALAHGDPAAKDELVKTARLVSEGARAAARLLKSPADRRLLAFAAVLAGDCHRLRDSPPYELVHEFVPAERTLRRHMPVRLPWVTGLENSAV
;
A
#
# COMPACT_ATOMS: atom_id res chain seq x y z
N MET A 1 -15.86 20.89 28.68
CA MET A 1 -15.87 22.00 29.66
C MET A 1 -14.49 22.61 29.62
N ASP A 2 -14.34 23.93 29.44
CA ASP A 2 -13.02 24.56 29.55
C ASP A 2 -12.52 24.42 30.99
N VAL A 3 -11.53 23.54 31.20
CA VAL A 3 -10.86 23.40 32.49
C VAL A 3 -9.90 24.58 32.63
N SER A 4 -10.38 25.67 33.23
CA SER A 4 -9.56 26.85 33.51
C SER A 4 -8.87 26.71 34.87
N LEU A 5 -7.54 26.69 34.86
CA LEU A 5 -6.74 26.82 36.07
C LEU A 5 -6.86 28.26 36.62
N PRO A 6 -7.00 28.45 37.94
CA PRO A 6 -7.20 29.77 38.52
C PRO A 6 -5.97 30.68 38.42
N ASP A 7 -6.23 31.98 38.27
CA ASP A 7 -5.21 33.03 38.11
C ASP A 7 -4.30 33.19 39.33
N GLN A 8 -4.83 32.91 40.52
CA GLN A 8 -4.09 32.83 41.77
C GLN A 8 -4.38 31.49 42.43
N LEU A 9 -3.40 30.94 43.14
CA LEU A 9 -3.53 29.62 43.77
C LEU A 9 -4.64 29.58 44.84
N GLY A 10 -4.85 30.70 45.54
CA GLY A 10 -5.86 30.84 46.58
C GLY A 10 -5.46 30.19 47.92
N ALA A 11 -6.44 29.77 48.71
CA ALA A 11 -6.19 29.18 50.02
C ALA A 11 -5.51 27.80 49.91
N VAL A 12 -4.43 27.60 50.67
CA VAL A 12 -3.70 26.33 50.81
C VAL A 12 -3.80 25.84 52.25
N GLY A 13 -4.23 24.59 52.44
CA GLY A 13 -4.31 23.96 53.75
C GLY A 13 -2.91 23.64 54.29
N ARG A 14 -2.65 23.95 55.57
CA ARG A 14 -1.34 23.69 56.21
C ARG A 14 -0.93 22.22 56.13
N GLU A 15 -1.89 21.30 56.31
CA GLU A 15 -1.63 19.87 56.18
C GLU A 15 -1.27 19.45 54.75
N SER A 16 -1.91 20.07 53.73
CA SER A 16 -1.60 19.81 52.32
C SER A 16 -0.22 20.34 51.93
N SER A 17 0.12 21.55 52.38
CA SER A 17 1.44 22.17 52.17
C SER A 17 2.59 21.34 52.76
N ALA A 18 2.36 20.64 53.87
CA ALA A 18 3.33 19.72 54.45
C ALA A 18 3.33 18.33 53.78
N ALA A 19 2.15 17.80 53.42
CA ALA A 19 2.02 16.45 52.89
C ALA A 19 2.50 16.32 51.43
N ALA A 20 2.25 17.32 50.58
CA ALA A 20 2.61 17.27 49.16
C ALA A 20 4.14 17.10 48.92
N PRO A 21 5.04 17.88 49.55
CA PRO A 21 6.48 17.67 49.43
C PRO A 21 6.93 16.28 49.91
N ALA A 22 6.33 15.78 50.99
CA ALA A 22 6.65 14.47 51.54
C ALA A 22 6.29 13.34 50.57
N VAL A 23 5.14 13.45 49.89
CA VAL A 23 4.71 12.49 48.87
C VAL A 23 5.62 12.53 47.64
N VAL A 24 5.93 13.72 47.10
CA VAL A 24 6.76 13.84 45.90
C VAL A 24 8.17 13.29 46.15
N ARG A 25 8.80 13.67 47.28
CA ARG A 25 10.12 13.15 47.67
C ARG A 25 10.12 11.63 47.87
N LYS A 26 9.05 11.08 48.46
CA LYS A 26 8.92 9.63 48.69
C LYS A 26 8.78 8.84 47.40
N LEU A 27 8.11 9.40 46.39
CA LEU A 27 7.85 8.71 45.13
C LEU A 27 9.06 8.72 44.19
N ASN A 28 10.08 9.54 44.44
CA ASN A 28 11.25 9.71 43.55
C ASN A 28 10.83 9.94 42.07
N LEU A 29 9.64 10.52 41.87
CA LEU A 29 9.08 10.81 40.57
C LEU A 29 9.59 12.18 40.14
N SER A 30 10.60 12.19 39.27
CA SER A 30 10.90 13.37 38.47
C SER A 30 10.02 13.37 37.22
N ALA A 31 9.68 14.55 36.71
CA ALA A 31 9.03 14.60 35.40
C ALA A 31 9.96 14.01 34.32
N PRO A 32 9.39 13.45 33.23
CA PRO A 32 10.15 12.64 32.28
C PRO A 32 11.38 13.41 31.76
N PRO A 33 12.58 12.79 31.75
CA PRO A 33 13.75 13.43 31.19
C PRO A 33 13.50 13.74 29.70
N GLU A 34 14.06 14.84 29.23
CA GLU A 34 14.08 15.14 27.82
C GLU A 34 14.88 14.04 27.12
N LYS A 35 14.20 13.15 26.39
CA LYS A 35 14.88 12.39 25.35
C LYS A 35 15.31 13.42 24.32
N ILE A 36 16.56 13.88 24.42
CA ILE A 36 17.26 14.51 23.31
C ILE A 36 17.45 13.39 22.29
N THR A 37 16.42 13.10 21.50
CA THR A 37 16.61 12.37 20.26
C THR A 37 17.43 13.30 19.37
N GLY A 38 18.74 13.08 19.34
CA GLY A 38 19.71 13.80 18.51
C GLY A 38 19.52 13.61 17.00
N GLN A 39 18.28 13.45 16.53
CA GLN A 39 17.85 13.36 15.13
C GLN A 39 16.44 13.97 15.01
N GLN A 40 16.28 15.26 15.32
CA GLN A 40 14.98 15.96 15.22
C GLN A 40 14.64 16.54 13.83
N ASP A 41 15.47 16.29 12.82
CA ASP A 41 15.08 16.44 11.42
C ASP A 41 15.21 15.05 10.81
N VAL A 42 14.14 14.40 10.35
CA VAL A 42 13.55 14.66 9.03
C VAL A 42 12.12 14.12 9.06
N ALA A 43 11.08 14.96 8.88
CA ALA A 43 9.78 14.42 8.47
C ALA A 43 9.97 13.76 7.10
N PHE A 44 9.62 12.49 7.03
CA PHE A 44 9.96 11.68 5.87
C PHE A 44 8.75 11.30 5.03
N VAL A 45 7.53 11.18 5.60
CA VAL A 45 6.33 10.80 4.83
C VAL A 45 5.66 12.06 4.24
N PRO A 46 5.73 12.32 2.93
CA PRO A 46 5.01 13.43 2.34
C PRO A 46 3.51 13.13 2.37
N VAL A 47 2.70 14.05 2.91
CA VAL A 47 1.24 13.90 2.99
C VAL A 47 0.54 15.11 2.41
N THR A 48 -0.55 14.90 1.67
CA THR A 48 -1.38 15.99 1.16
C THR A 48 -2.02 16.76 2.30
N ARG A 49 -2.64 17.90 2.00
CA ARG A 49 -3.38 18.66 3.00
C ARG A 49 -4.52 17.84 3.65
N ALA A 50 -5.28 17.09 2.86
CA ALA A 50 -6.36 16.25 3.38
C ALA A 50 -5.83 15.17 4.33
N GLN A 51 -4.75 14.48 3.93
CA GLN A 51 -4.05 13.51 4.77
C GLN A 51 -3.45 14.15 6.03
N TRP A 52 -2.92 15.37 5.94
CA TRP A 52 -2.39 16.07 7.11
C TRP A 52 -3.47 16.38 8.14
N LYS A 53 -4.66 16.82 7.70
CA LYS A 53 -5.79 17.01 8.61
C LYS A 53 -6.22 15.72 9.29
N SER A 54 -6.23 14.60 8.57
CA SER A 54 -6.53 13.32 9.20
C SER A 54 -5.43 12.90 10.18
N VAL A 55 -4.14 13.19 9.91
CA VAL A 55 -3.06 13.01 10.91
C VAL A 55 -3.38 13.77 12.20
N LEU A 56 -3.77 15.04 12.09
CA LEU A 56 -4.07 15.86 13.27
C LEU A 56 -5.29 15.33 14.04
N ARG A 57 -6.37 14.95 13.34
CA ARG A 57 -7.57 14.36 13.94
C ARG A 57 -7.30 13.01 14.62
N ASP A 58 -6.56 12.13 13.93
CA ASP A 58 -6.23 10.80 14.44
C ASP A 58 -5.23 10.82 15.60
N ALA A 59 -4.42 11.88 15.72
CA ALA A 59 -3.47 12.06 16.82
C ALA A 59 -4.17 12.47 18.11
N ASP A 60 -5.29 13.20 17.99
CA ASP A 60 -6.10 13.73 19.09
C ASP A 60 -5.26 14.37 20.22
N LEU A 61 -4.25 15.15 19.82
CA LEU A 61 -3.43 15.90 20.78
C LEU A 61 -4.26 16.87 21.63
N PRO A 62 -5.30 17.56 21.11
CA PRO A 62 -6.20 18.35 21.94
C PRO A 62 -6.94 17.53 23.00
N GLY A 63 -7.41 16.32 22.68
CA GLY A 63 -8.02 15.42 23.66
C GLY A 63 -7.05 15.02 24.77
N LEU A 64 -5.81 14.66 24.42
CA LEU A 64 -4.76 14.35 25.41
C LEU A 64 -4.38 15.57 26.28
N GLN A 65 -4.48 16.79 25.74
CA GLN A 65 -4.31 18.03 26.51
C GLN A 65 -5.41 18.14 27.54
N GLN A 66 -6.66 17.94 27.12
CA GLN A 66 -7.81 18.04 28.01
C GLN A 66 -7.70 17.02 29.16
N GLU A 67 -7.28 15.78 28.88
CA GLU A 67 -7.01 14.78 29.92
C GLU A 67 -5.93 15.26 30.90
N THR A 68 -4.87 15.90 30.40
CA THR A 68 -3.80 16.48 31.22
C THR A 68 -4.34 17.60 32.13
N ASP A 69 -5.14 18.52 31.56
CA ASP A 69 -5.77 19.62 32.29
C ASP A 69 -6.72 19.11 33.38
N GLU A 70 -7.50 18.07 33.09
CA GLU A 70 -8.43 17.44 34.05
C GLU A 70 -7.67 16.81 35.22
N ILE A 71 -6.57 16.08 34.96
CA ILE A 71 -5.72 15.51 36.01
C ILE A 71 -5.05 16.62 36.83
N ALA A 72 -4.54 17.67 36.18
CA ALA A 72 -3.92 18.82 36.84
C ALA A 72 -4.93 19.56 37.74
N ALA A 73 -6.17 19.72 37.28
CA ALA A 73 -7.24 20.30 38.07
C ALA A 73 -7.62 19.43 39.30
N GLU A 74 -7.61 18.10 39.16
CA GLU A 74 -7.84 17.20 40.30
C GLU A 74 -6.69 17.27 41.32
N ILE A 75 -5.44 17.34 40.85
CA ILE A 75 -4.28 17.60 41.72
C ILE A 75 -4.45 18.93 42.45
N LEU A 76 -4.86 19.99 41.75
CA LEU A 76 -5.08 21.31 42.33
C LEU A 76 -6.13 21.29 43.45
N ARG A 77 -7.19 20.48 43.34
CA ARG A 77 -8.20 20.33 44.41
C ARG A 77 -7.62 19.82 45.73
N LEU A 78 -6.48 19.11 45.68
CA LEU A 78 -5.78 18.64 46.88
C LEU A 78 -5.14 19.76 47.69
N ARG A 79 -5.01 20.99 47.17
CA ARG A 79 -4.40 22.12 47.89
C ARG A 79 -5.11 22.46 49.21
N THR A 80 -6.42 22.21 49.30
CA THR A 80 -7.24 22.44 50.50
C THR A 80 -7.61 21.15 51.24
N ALA A 81 -7.15 19.99 50.76
CA ALA A 81 -7.48 18.69 51.36
C ALA A 81 -6.68 18.41 52.63
N SER A 82 -7.13 17.44 53.43
CA SER A 82 -6.40 16.96 54.60
C SER A 82 -5.14 16.19 54.19
N GLY A 83 -4.12 16.14 55.06
CA GLY A 83 -2.87 15.46 54.76
C GLY A 83 -3.05 13.96 54.42
N ARG A 84 -4.06 13.31 55.02
CA ARG A 84 -4.44 11.92 54.72
C ARG A 84 -4.98 11.75 53.30
N ALA A 85 -5.81 12.68 52.82
CA ALA A 85 -6.35 12.64 51.47
C ALA A 85 -5.24 12.86 50.44
N VAL A 86 -4.36 13.85 50.67
CA VAL A 86 -3.17 14.11 49.84
C VAL A 86 -2.29 12.86 49.75
N GLY A 87 -1.96 12.24 50.88
CA GLY A 87 -1.14 11.03 50.92
C GLY A 87 -1.73 9.82 50.18
N LYS A 88 -3.06 9.75 50.06
CA LYS A 88 -3.77 8.64 49.39
C LYS A 88 -3.94 8.88 47.88
N GLN A 89 -4.34 10.09 47.47
CA GLN A 89 -4.78 10.39 46.10
C GLN A 89 -3.64 10.92 45.21
N LEU A 90 -2.76 11.76 45.76
CA LEU A 90 -1.68 12.39 44.99
C LEU A 90 -0.77 11.39 44.27
N PRO A 91 -0.36 10.24 44.86
CA PRO A 91 0.48 9.27 44.16
C PRO A 91 -0.12 8.72 42.87
N GLU A 92 -1.43 8.47 42.84
CA GLU A 92 -2.13 7.96 41.65
C GLU A 92 -2.21 9.05 40.60
N LEU A 93 -2.65 10.24 40.98
CA LEU A 93 -2.79 11.38 40.06
C LEU A 93 -1.45 11.76 39.41
N LEU A 94 -0.34 11.73 40.16
CA LEU A 94 0.98 11.97 39.59
C LEU A 94 1.42 10.88 38.61
N ARG A 95 1.02 9.62 38.83
CA ARG A 95 1.26 8.52 37.88
C ARG A 95 0.41 8.68 36.62
N CYS A 96 -0.88 9.01 36.76
CA CYS A 96 -1.77 9.35 35.64
C CYS A 96 -1.23 10.54 34.83
N LEU A 97 -0.83 11.62 35.50
CA LEU A 97 -0.29 12.82 34.86
C LEU A 97 0.98 12.49 34.07
N ARG A 98 1.90 11.72 34.66
CA ARG A 98 3.11 11.26 33.97
C ARG A 98 2.77 10.40 32.75
N ALA A 99 1.81 9.48 32.88
CA ALA A 99 1.38 8.64 31.76
C ALA A 99 0.77 9.47 30.62
N SER A 100 -0.04 10.49 30.94
CA SER A 100 -0.63 11.39 29.95
C SER A 100 0.43 12.19 29.19
N VAL A 101 1.42 12.79 29.87
CA VAL A 101 2.53 13.50 29.20
C VAL A 101 3.40 12.59 28.33
N VAL A 102 3.58 11.33 28.73
CA VAL A 102 4.29 10.34 27.92
C VAL A 102 3.48 10.01 26.67
N ALA A 103 2.17 9.81 26.78
CA ALA A 103 1.27 9.57 25.65
C ALA A 103 1.25 10.77 24.69
N MET A 104 1.14 11.99 25.20
CA MET A 104 1.23 13.24 24.44
C MET A 104 2.55 13.36 23.67
N SER A 105 3.68 13.08 24.33
CA SER A 105 5.00 13.14 23.70
C SER A 105 5.16 12.11 22.60
N ALA A 106 4.66 10.88 22.82
CA ALA A 106 4.68 9.83 21.81
C ALA A 106 3.80 10.18 20.60
N ALA A 107 2.58 10.67 20.83
CA ALA A 107 1.69 11.10 19.75
C ALA A 107 2.29 12.26 18.93
N ALA A 108 2.92 13.24 19.59
CA ALA A 108 3.61 14.33 18.90
C ALA A 108 4.84 13.85 18.09
N GLU A 109 5.56 12.84 18.59
CA GLU A 109 6.65 12.20 17.86
C GLU A 109 6.14 11.48 16.60
N GLU A 110 5.03 10.76 16.69
CA GLU A 110 4.41 10.10 15.53
C GLU A 110 3.90 11.12 14.50
N VAL A 111 3.28 12.22 14.93
CA VAL A 111 2.88 13.33 14.03
C VAL A 111 4.11 13.90 13.30
N SER A 112 5.27 13.93 13.94
CA SER A 112 6.51 14.48 13.36
C SER A 112 7.05 13.68 12.16
N TRP A 113 6.62 12.44 11.99
CA TRP A 113 6.96 11.58 10.84
C TRP A 113 6.44 12.15 9.52
N PHE A 114 5.34 12.91 9.57
CA PHE A 114 4.61 13.38 8.40
C PHE A 114 5.03 14.80 7.99
N ARG A 115 5.17 14.99 6.67
CA ARG A 115 5.53 16.25 6.04
C ARG A 115 4.33 16.85 5.31
N PRO A 116 3.65 17.84 5.91
CA PRO A 116 2.52 18.52 5.27
C PRO A 116 2.93 19.28 4.02
N SER A 117 1.93 19.69 3.25
CA SER A 117 2.12 20.58 2.11
C SER A 117 2.61 21.96 2.52
N ARG A 118 3.05 22.75 1.53
CA ARG A 118 3.59 24.09 1.79
C ARG A 118 2.58 24.99 2.50
N THR A 119 1.29 24.80 2.24
CA THR A 119 0.20 25.57 2.86
C THR A 119 0.00 25.23 4.34
N SER A 120 0.29 23.99 4.74
CA SER A 120 0.16 23.51 6.13
C SER A 120 1.52 23.39 6.84
N ALA A 121 2.59 23.96 6.28
CA ALA A 121 3.94 23.81 6.81
C ALA A 121 4.11 24.47 8.19
N ALA A 122 3.38 25.56 8.47
CA ALA A 122 3.39 26.25 9.76
C ALA A 122 2.75 25.40 10.87
N GLU A 123 1.71 24.63 10.54
CA GLU A 123 0.95 23.79 11.48
C GLU A 123 1.80 22.65 12.04
N ARG A 124 2.83 22.20 11.31
CA ARG A 124 3.71 21.10 11.73
C ARG A 124 4.34 21.32 13.11
N ARG A 125 4.67 22.57 13.45
CA ARG A 125 5.33 22.89 14.72
C ARG A 125 4.39 22.79 15.92
N LEU A 126 3.08 22.95 15.69
CA LEU A 126 2.09 23.03 16.76
C LEU A 126 2.06 21.76 17.63
N ALA A 127 2.23 20.57 17.05
CA ALA A 127 2.29 19.32 17.81
C ALA A 127 3.49 19.26 18.76
N THR A 128 4.67 19.72 18.28
CA THR A 128 5.88 19.79 19.11
C THR A 128 5.76 20.86 20.19
N ASP A 129 5.18 22.01 19.86
CA ASP A 129 4.99 23.11 20.80
C ASP A 129 4.00 22.72 21.91
N LEU A 130 2.91 22.03 21.58
CA LEU A 130 1.96 21.49 22.55
C LEU A 130 2.63 20.48 23.49
N ALA A 131 3.35 19.49 22.95
CA ALA A 131 4.04 18.49 23.79
C ALA A 131 5.11 19.13 24.69
N ARG A 132 5.83 20.14 24.20
CA ARG A 132 6.80 20.92 24.99
C ARG A 132 6.12 21.71 26.11
N ALA A 133 5.01 22.37 25.81
CA ALA A 133 4.24 23.14 26.79
C ALA A 133 3.69 22.24 27.90
N ASN A 134 3.05 21.12 27.56
CA ASN A 134 2.59 20.11 28.52
C ASN A 134 3.70 19.60 29.44
N ARG A 135 4.85 19.25 28.86
CA ARG A 135 5.98 18.76 29.65
C ARG A 135 6.45 19.84 30.64
N SER A 136 6.51 21.09 30.18
CA SER A 136 6.92 22.23 31.01
C SER A 136 5.90 22.53 32.12
N GLU A 137 4.61 22.40 31.82
CA GLU A 137 3.52 22.50 32.80
C GLU A 137 3.67 21.45 33.89
N VAL A 138 3.86 20.19 33.52
CA VAL A 138 4.00 19.10 34.50
C VAL A 138 5.29 19.24 35.31
N HIS A 139 6.42 19.60 34.70
CA HIS A 139 7.64 19.93 35.46
C HIS A 139 7.40 21.05 36.48
N ALA A 140 6.72 22.12 36.07
CA ALA A 140 6.38 23.22 36.95
C ALA A 140 5.41 22.78 38.08
N LEU A 141 4.48 21.87 37.80
CA LEU A 141 3.52 21.38 38.79
C LEU A 141 4.21 20.51 39.84
N PHE A 142 5.13 19.63 39.44
CA PHE A 142 5.97 18.87 40.37
C PHE A 142 6.78 19.82 41.27
N ALA A 143 7.45 20.83 40.70
CA ALA A 143 8.19 21.82 41.46
C ALA A 143 7.30 22.62 42.43
N CYS A 144 6.07 22.96 42.02
CA CYS A 144 5.08 23.62 42.86
C CYS A 144 4.67 22.76 44.06
N LEU A 145 4.46 21.46 43.85
CA LEU A 145 4.15 20.50 44.92
C LEU A 145 5.32 20.30 45.88
N GLU A 146 6.56 20.22 45.39
CA GLU A 146 7.78 20.11 46.20
C GLU A 146 8.00 21.33 47.11
N GLN A 147 7.57 22.50 46.65
CA GLN A 147 7.62 23.76 47.40
C GLN A 147 6.40 23.97 48.31
N GLY A 148 5.52 22.97 48.45
CA GLY A 148 4.37 23.04 49.34
C GLY A 148 3.29 23.99 48.85
N TRP A 149 3.11 24.09 47.53
CA TRP A 149 2.18 24.99 46.83
C TRP A 149 2.57 26.48 46.88
N ALA A 150 3.81 26.81 46.51
CA ALA A 150 4.24 28.20 46.42
C ALA A 150 3.60 28.94 45.22
N GLU A 151 3.08 30.15 45.43
CA GLU A 151 2.45 30.97 44.38
C GLU A 151 3.40 31.28 43.21
N SER A 152 4.69 31.52 43.50
CA SER A 152 5.70 31.77 42.46
C SER A 152 5.88 30.56 41.53
N ALA A 153 5.83 29.34 42.07
CA ALA A 153 5.86 28.12 41.28
C ALA A 153 4.54 27.89 40.52
N TRP A 154 3.40 28.20 41.15
CA TRP A 154 2.08 28.14 40.50
C TRP A 154 1.99 29.04 39.26
N SER A 155 2.56 30.25 39.33
CA SER A 155 2.59 31.17 38.19
C SER A 155 3.27 30.59 36.95
N ALA A 156 4.25 29.70 37.13
CA ALA A 156 4.92 28.99 36.05
C ALA A 156 4.03 27.88 35.47
N VAL A 157 3.34 27.10 36.31
CA VAL A 157 2.35 26.10 35.90
C VAL A 157 1.31 26.75 34.98
N ARG A 158 0.68 27.83 35.44
CA ARG A 158 -0.35 28.55 34.67
C ARG A 158 0.15 29.04 33.32
N ARG A 159 1.38 29.58 33.27
CA ARG A 159 1.97 30.07 32.00
C ARG A 159 2.08 28.95 30.97
N TYR A 160 2.57 27.79 31.38
CA TYR A 160 2.74 26.64 30.48
C TYR A 160 1.39 26.00 30.11
N ALA A 161 0.45 25.90 31.05
CA ALA A 161 -0.91 25.43 30.77
C ALA A 161 -1.61 26.32 29.73
N LEU A 162 -1.52 27.65 29.87
CA LEU A 162 -2.09 28.58 28.87
C LEU A 162 -1.45 28.44 27.49
N ALA A 163 -0.13 28.22 27.44
CA ALA A 163 0.58 27.96 26.18
C ALA A 163 0.14 26.63 25.55
N ALA A 164 -0.04 25.58 26.36
CA ALA A 164 -0.51 24.28 25.92
C ALA A 164 -1.96 24.37 25.39
N GLN A 165 -2.86 25.00 26.13
CA GLN A 165 -4.24 25.26 25.69
C GLN A 165 -4.31 26.09 24.40
N ALA A 166 -3.47 27.12 24.26
CA ALA A 166 -3.40 27.91 23.04
C ALA A 166 -2.92 27.07 21.83
N ALA A 167 -1.89 26.25 22.02
CA ALA A 167 -1.42 25.32 20.98
C ALA A 167 -2.46 24.24 20.64
N GLY A 168 -3.17 23.71 21.65
CA GLY A 168 -4.26 22.75 21.49
C GLY A 168 -5.42 23.31 20.65
N ARG A 169 -5.90 24.52 20.97
CA ARG A 169 -6.93 25.20 20.17
C ARG A 169 -6.47 25.49 18.74
N ALA A 170 -5.21 25.87 18.55
CA ALA A 170 -4.66 26.09 17.21
C ALA A 170 -4.59 24.79 16.39
N LEU A 171 -4.24 23.66 17.02
CA LEU A 171 -4.26 22.34 16.38
C LEU A 171 -5.67 21.90 16.01
N GLU A 172 -6.63 22.09 16.91
CA GLU A 172 -8.03 21.79 16.65
C GLU A 172 -8.56 22.61 15.47
N ALA A 173 -8.31 23.93 15.45
CA ALA A 173 -8.66 24.78 14.32
C ALA A 173 -7.98 24.33 13.01
N ALA A 174 -6.71 23.91 13.06
CA ALA A 174 -6.00 23.40 11.88
C ALA A 174 -6.59 22.08 11.36
N ALA A 175 -7.03 21.19 12.26
CA ALA A 175 -7.64 19.91 11.92
C ALA A 175 -8.99 20.08 11.19
N TRP A 176 -9.77 21.09 11.54
CA TRP A 176 -11.14 21.29 11.04
C TRP A 176 -11.31 22.41 10.00
N SER A 177 -10.30 23.28 9.79
CA SER A 177 -10.44 24.42 8.86
C SER A 177 -10.35 24.04 7.38
N ASP A 178 -11.49 23.81 6.71
CA ASP A 178 -11.56 23.72 5.25
C ASP A 178 -11.42 25.11 4.63
N HIS A 179 -10.26 25.38 4.02
CA HIS A 179 -10.15 26.56 3.16
C HIS A 179 -10.67 26.16 1.78
N ALA A 180 -11.92 26.53 1.49
CA ALA A 180 -12.51 26.43 0.16
C ALA A 180 -11.60 27.10 -0.87
N GLY A 181 -11.35 26.43 -2.00
CA GLY A 181 -10.64 27.02 -3.15
C GLY A 181 -9.25 26.48 -3.48
N HIS A 182 -8.77 25.42 -2.82
CA HIS A 182 -7.52 24.76 -3.22
C HIS A 182 -7.80 23.47 -4.00
N THR A 183 -7.12 23.30 -5.14
CA THR A 183 -7.16 22.06 -5.94
C THR A 183 -6.64 20.88 -5.14
N ASP A 184 -7.32 19.73 -5.25
CA ASP A 184 -6.86 18.47 -4.65
C ASP A 184 -5.41 18.18 -5.06
N GLU A 185 -4.51 18.12 -4.07
CA GLU A 185 -3.14 17.70 -4.31
C GLU A 185 -3.12 16.24 -4.78
N ASP A 186 -2.41 15.96 -5.87
CA ASP A 186 -2.18 14.59 -6.32
C ASP A 186 -1.32 13.83 -5.29
N ILE A 187 -1.98 12.96 -4.51
CA ILE A 187 -1.36 12.11 -3.48
C ILE A 187 -0.23 11.26 -4.08
N TYR A 188 -0.42 10.69 -5.28
CA TYR A 188 0.58 9.85 -5.92
C TYR A 188 1.83 10.65 -6.27
N ARG A 189 1.65 11.84 -6.85
CA ARG A 189 2.77 12.71 -7.22
C ARG A 189 3.51 13.22 -6.01
N ARG A 190 2.78 13.54 -4.95
CA ARG A 190 3.34 14.06 -3.70
C ARG A 190 4.08 13.01 -2.91
N THR A 191 3.57 11.79 -2.84
CA THR A 191 4.14 10.74 -2.00
C THR A 191 5.19 9.93 -2.77
N LEU A 192 4.84 9.48 -3.98
CA LEU A 192 5.69 8.59 -4.80
C LEU A 192 6.37 9.33 -5.97
N GLY A 193 5.81 10.43 -6.46
CA GLY A 193 6.36 11.14 -7.63
C GLY A 193 5.84 10.65 -8.97
N VAL A 194 4.87 9.74 -8.93
CA VAL A 194 4.16 9.21 -10.09
C VAL A 194 2.82 9.94 -10.18
N SER A 195 2.33 10.27 -11.38
CA SER A 195 1.05 10.98 -11.47
C SER A 195 -0.13 10.05 -11.15
N ALA A 196 -1.21 10.63 -10.63
CA ALA A 196 -2.49 9.94 -10.45
C ALA A 196 -3.00 9.35 -11.77
N GLU A 197 -2.81 10.05 -12.89
CA GLU A 197 -3.26 9.61 -14.22
C GLU A 197 -2.61 8.28 -14.63
N GLN A 198 -1.35 8.03 -14.24
CA GLN A 198 -0.66 6.78 -14.51
C GLN A 198 -1.16 5.60 -13.66
N LEU A 199 -1.71 5.86 -12.47
CA LEU A 199 -2.00 4.82 -11.46
C LEU A 199 -3.48 4.61 -11.14
N ARG A 200 -4.32 5.63 -11.33
CA ARG A 200 -5.76 5.58 -11.01
C ARG A 200 -6.62 4.73 -11.95
N PRO A 201 -6.37 4.63 -13.27
CA PRO A 201 -7.28 3.88 -14.14
C PRO A 201 -7.39 2.41 -13.72
N GLY A 202 -8.62 1.92 -13.46
CA GLY A 202 -8.89 0.51 -13.18
C GLY A 202 -9.22 0.16 -11.72
N SER A 203 -9.41 -1.13 -11.44
CA SER A 203 -9.79 -1.65 -10.13
C SER A 203 -8.64 -1.55 -9.11
N GLY A 204 -9.00 -1.52 -7.81
CA GLY A 204 -8.04 -1.49 -6.72
C GLY A 204 -7.19 -2.77 -6.63
N VAL A 205 -7.72 -3.91 -7.09
CA VAL A 205 -7.02 -5.21 -7.10
C VAL A 205 -5.81 -5.18 -8.02
N ALA A 206 -5.95 -4.56 -9.19
CA ALA A 206 -4.87 -4.45 -10.17
C ALA A 206 -3.93 -3.25 -9.94
N SER A 207 -4.17 -2.44 -8.90
CA SER A 207 -3.33 -1.29 -8.57
C SER A 207 -1.85 -1.67 -8.39
N ARG A 208 -1.59 -2.90 -7.91
CA ARG A 208 -0.25 -3.46 -7.78
C ARG A 208 0.50 -3.52 -9.10
N ALA A 209 -0.13 -3.99 -10.19
CA ALA A 209 0.51 -4.05 -11.50
C ALA A 209 0.91 -2.66 -11.98
N ARG A 210 0.01 -1.68 -11.86
CA ARG A 210 0.25 -0.30 -12.30
C ARG A 210 1.37 0.37 -11.52
N LEU A 211 1.39 0.17 -10.21
CA LEU A 211 2.47 0.65 -9.35
C LEU A 211 3.82 0.04 -9.74
N LEU A 212 3.88 -1.28 -9.91
CA LEU A 212 5.11 -1.99 -10.28
C LEU A 212 5.57 -1.66 -11.70
N ALA A 213 4.65 -1.41 -12.64
CA ALA A 213 4.96 -0.96 -13.98
C ALA A 213 5.65 0.42 -13.95
N ALA A 214 5.08 1.38 -13.22
CA ALA A 214 5.72 2.68 -12.99
C ALA A 214 7.07 2.54 -12.26
N TRP A 215 7.18 1.57 -11.35
CA TRP A 215 8.42 1.28 -10.64
C TRP A 215 9.51 0.74 -11.55
N ALA A 216 9.16 -0.17 -12.46
CA ALA A 216 10.08 -0.78 -13.41
C ALA A 216 10.59 0.20 -14.47
N GLU A 217 9.93 1.35 -14.66
CA GLU A 217 10.41 2.48 -15.47
C GLU A 217 11.45 3.34 -14.74
N ALA A 218 11.31 3.53 -13.42
CA ALA A 218 12.16 4.43 -12.63
C ALA A 218 12.56 3.86 -11.24
N PRO A 219 13.21 2.69 -11.17
CA PRO A 219 13.40 1.95 -9.91
C PRO A 219 14.23 2.75 -8.89
N ASP A 220 15.41 3.26 -9.26
CA ASP A 220 16.30 3.96 -8.34
C ASP A 220 15.71 5.25 -7.77
N ALA A 221 14.85 5.93 -8.53
CA ALA A 221 14.22 7.17 -8.09
C ALA A 221 13.13 6.88 -7.06
N LEU A 222 12.30 5.86 -7.32
CA LEU A 222 11.19 5.48 -6.47
C LEU A 222 11.67 4.73 -5.21
N ASP A 223 12.67 3.86 -5.31
CA ASP A 223 13.32 3.19 -4.17
C ASP A 223 13.89 4.20 -3.18
N ARG A 224 14.71 5.16 -3.67
CA ARG A 224 15.29 6.20 -2.80
C ARG A 224 14.21 7.02 -2.11
N ARG A 225 13.11 7.32 -2.80
CA ARG A 225 12.01 8.08 -2.22
C ARG A 225 11.27 7.27 -1.16
N LEU A 226 10.95 6.01 -1.45
CA LEU A 226 10.25 5.13 -0.53
C LEU A 226 11.07 4.84 0.74
N ARG A 227 12.37 4.53 0.59
CA ARG A 227 13.28 4.33 1.73
C ARG A 227 13.32 5.55 2.63
N ARG A 228 13.48 6.75 2.04
CA ARG A 228 13.42 8.00 2.80
C ARG A 228 12.11 8.09 3.58
N SER A 229 10.97 7.88 2.92
CA SER A 229 9.62 7.95 3.52
C SER A 229 9.35 6.87 4.58
N MET A 230 10.06 5.75 4.57
CA MET A 230 9.75 4.59 5.42
C MET A 230 10.82 4.30 6.48
N ARG A 231 11.70 5.26 6.80
CA ARG A 231 12.81 5.10 7.76
C ARG A 231 12.42 4.64 9.17
N HIS A 232 11.19 4.90 9.60
CA HIS A 232 10.67 4.42 10.89
C HIS A 232 10.27 2.93 10.85
N LEU A 233 10.06 2.38 9.65
CA LEU A 233 9.62 1.00 9.44
C LEU A 233 10.73 0.08 8.96
N ILE A 234 11.57 0.55 8.04
CA ILE A 234 12.59 -0.24 7.36
C ILE A 234 13.98 0.41 7.43
N ASP A 235 15.00 -0.43 7.42
CA ASP A 235 16.40 -0.02 7.30
C ASP A 235 16.85 0.08 5.84
N ASP A 236 17.90 0.86 5.59
CA ASP A 236 18.45 1.08 4.24
C ASP A 236 19.02 -0.21 3.62
N SER A 237 19.39 -1.20 4.43
CA SER A 237 19.94 -2.49 3.97
C SER A 237 18.87 -3.51 3.55
N LEU A 238 17.58 -3.29 3.87
CA LEU A 238 16.53 -4.27 3.58
C LEU A 238 16.27 -4.36 2.07
N PRO A 239 16.33 -5.55 1.45
CA PRO A 239 15.97 -5.72 0.04
C PRO A 239 14.49 -5.39 -0.20
N LEU A 240 14.21 -4.49 -1.14
CA LEU A 240 12.86 -4.10 -1.51
C LEU A 240 12.32 -5.05 -2.58
N THR A 241 11.80 -6.21 -2.17
CA THR A 241 11.10 -7.13 -3.07
C THR A 241 9.82 -6.48 -3.62
N ALA A 242 9.30 -6.96 -4.75
CA ALA A 242 8.07 -6.41 -5.33
C ALA A 242 6.85 -6.48 -4.38
N THR A 243 6.82 -7.48 -3.49
CA THR A 243 5.81 -7.57 -2.41
C THR A 243 5.99 -6.47 -1.38
N LEU A 244 7.21 -6.29 -0.86
CA LEU A 244 7.48 -5.24 0.13
C LEU A 244 7.26 -3.84 -0.47
N LEU A 245 7.70 -3.61 -1.71
CA LEU A 245 7.47 -2.37 -2.45
C LEU A 245 5.99 -2.00 -2.51
N HIS A 246 5.14 -2.96 -2.88
CA HIS A 246 3.70 -2.74 -2.95
C HIS A 246 3.11 -2.33 -1.60
N HIS A 247 3.41 -3.07 -0.53
CA HIS A 247 2.88 -2.76 0.80
C HIS A 247 3.33 -1.39 1.32
N LEU A 248 4.61 -1.06 1.16
CA LEU A 248 5.13 0.24 1.59
C LEU A 248 4.55 1.39 0.75
N ALA A 249 4.35 1.20 -0.55
CA ALA A 249 3.73 2.22 -1.39
C ALA A 249 2.25 2.44 -1.04
N VAL A 250 1.48 1.37 -0.83
CA VAL A 250 0.07 1.47 -0.40
C VAL A 250 -0.03 2.14 0.96
N LEU A 251 0.88 1.80 1.89
CA LEU A 251 0.99 2.47 3.18
C LEU A 251 1.22 3.98 3.03
N ALA A 252 2.14 4.38 2.15
CA ALA A 252 2.45 5.78 1.87
C ALA A 252 1.24 6.55 1.29
N LEU A 253 0.39 5.86 0.52
CA LEU A 253 -0.78 6.42 -0.14
C LEU A 253 -2.05 6.39 0.74
N SER A 254 -1.97 5.92 2.00
CA SER A 254 -3.13 5.78 2.88
C SER A 254 -3.87 7.11 3.09
N ASP A 255 -5.19 7.07 3.03
CA ASP A 255 -6.05 8.22 3.35
C ASP A 255 -6.00 8.59 4.84
N ARG A 256 -5.54 7.66 5.69
CA ARG A 256 -5.41 7.82 7.15
C ARG A 256 -4.01 7.44 7.61
N PRO A 257 -2.98 8.23 7.22
CA PRO A 257 -1.61 7.78 7.32
C PRO A 257 -1.15 7.56 8.77
N LEU A 258 -1.56 8.39 9.74
CA LEU A 258 -1.12 8.21 11.14
C LEU A 258 -1.54 6.84 11.69
N VAL A 259 -2.83 6.50 11.66
CA VAL A 259 -3.31 5.22 12.22
C VAL A 259 -2.80 4.02 11.43
N THR A 260 -2.66 4.12 10.10
CA THR A 260 -2.13 3.02 9.29
C THR A 260 -0.66 2.76 9.62
N HIS A 261 0.17 3.81 9.72
CA HIS A 261 1.58 3.69 10.08
C HIS A 261 1.78 3.22 11.52
N ARG A 262 0.96 3.71 12.46
CA ARG A 262 0.96 3.26 13.86
C ARG A 262 0.63 1.76 13.94
N ALA A 263 -0.44 1.32 13.27
CA ALA A 263 -0.80 -0.10 13.23
C ALA A 263 0.27 -0.96 12.55
N ALA A 264 0.89 -0.48 11.47
CA ALA A 264 1.99 -1.17 10.80
C ALA A 264 3.22 -1.36 11.70
N LEU A 265 3.61 -0.33 12.44
CA LEU A 265 4.74 -0.42 13.38
C LEU A 265 4.44 -1.42 14.50
N GLN A 266 3.26 -1.35 15.11
CA GLN A 266 2.86 -2.26 16.19
C GLN A 266 2.73 -3.72 15.71
N ALA A 267 2.16 -3.93 14.51
CA ALA A 267 2.05 -5.26 13.92
C ALA A 267 3.43 -5.84 13.55
N ARG A 268 4.31 -5.01 12.98
CA ARG A 268 5.70 -5.39 12.68
C ARG A 268 6.39 -5.88 13.95
N ASP A 269 6.33 -5.11 15.03
CA ASP A 269 7.03 -5.42 16.27
C ASP A 269 6.49 -6.70 16.93
N LEU A 270 5.17 -6.87 16.94
CA LEU A 270 4.52 -8.10 17.41
C LEU A 270 4.97 -9.33 16.62
N VAL A 271 4.85 -9.28 15.28
CA VAL A 271 5.16 -10.41 14.41
C VAL A 271 6.66 -10.70 14.40
N ALA A 272 7.51 -9.68 14.35
CA ALA A 272 8.96 -9.86 14.39
C ALA A 272 9.43 -10.47 15.72
N SER A 273 8.79 -10.10 16.85
CA SER A 273 9.05 -10.75 18.14
C SER A 273 8.67 -12.23 18.10
N LEU A 274 7.49 -12.55 17.57
CA LEU A 274 6.99 -13.93 17.50
C LEU A 274 7.77 -14.80 16.50
N LEU A 275 8.21 -14.25 15.37
CA LEU A 275 9.08 -14.97 14.44
C LEU A 275 10.40 -15.40 15.09
N LYS A 276 10.88 -14.66 16.11
CA LYS A 276 12.10 -14.99 16.85
C LYS A 276 11.86 -15.98 17.99
N SER A 277 10.71 -15.92 18.66
CA SER A 277 10.41 -16.78 19.81
C SER A 277 9.65 -18.05 19.44
N GLU A 278 8.66 -17.96 18.54
CA GLU A 278 7.71 -19.01 18.17
C GLU A 278 7.40 -18.97 16.65
N PRO A 279 8.40 -19.22 15.77
CA PRO A 279 8.25 -19.06 14.32
C PRO A 279 7.14 -19.91 13.70
N GLU A 280 6.98 -21.17 14.14
CA GLU A 280 5.95 -22.08 13.63
C GLU A 280 4.54 -21.56 13.91
N LEU A 281 4.30 -21.07 15.14
CA LEU A 281 3.02 -20.48 15.52
C LEU A 281 2.71 -19.24 14.67
N ALA A 282 3.68 -18.31 14.56
CA ALA A 282 3.54 -17.09 13.79
C ALA A 282 3.22 -17.40 12.32
N CYS A 283 4.01 -18.27 11.69
CA CYS A 283 3.82 -18.65 10.29
C CYS A 283 2.47 -19.34 10.07
N SER A 284 2.07 -20.27 10.94
CA SER A 284 0.80 -20.99 10.85
C SER A 284 -0.42 -20.06 11.00
N VAL A 285 -0.38 -19.11 11.93
CA VAL A 285 -1.48 -18.14 12.13
C VAL A 285 -1.62 -17.24 10.89
N ILE A 286 -0.53 -16.72 10.35
CA ILE A 286 -0.55 -15.86 9.17
C ILE A 286 -0.94 -16.66 7.90
N ALA A 287 -0.45 -17.89 7.73
CA ALA A 287 -0.83 -18.74 6.60
C ALA A 287 -2.35 -19.00 6.56
N ARG A 288 -2.96 -19.35 7.71
CA ARG A 288 -4.42 -19.49 7.83
C ARG A 288 -5.17 -18.19 7.55
N HIS A 289 -4.57 -17.03 7.85
CA HIS A 289 -5.15 -15.74 7.51
C HIS A 289 -5.13 -15.51 5.98
N VAL A 290 -4.00 -15.77 5.33
CA VAL A 290 -3.82 -15.68 3.87
C VAL A 290 -4.74 -16.66 3.12
N ALA A 291 -4.96 -17.86 3.66
CA ALA A 291 -5.90 -18.82 3.08
C ALA A 291 -7.33 -18.27 2.93
N ARG A 292 -7.70 -17.24 3.71
CA ARG A 292 -9.00 -16.55 3.66
C ARG A 292 -9.03 -15.31 2.75
N GLU A 293 -8.02 -15.11 1.90
CA GLU A 293 -7.97 -14.05 0.88
C GLU A 293 -9.19 -13.99 -0.04
N PRO A 294 -9.81 -15.11 -0.49
CA PRO A 294 -11.05 -15.05 -1.26
C PRO A 294 -12.19 -14.31 -0.56
N GLU A 295 -12.30 -14.48 0.75
CA GLU A 295 -13.28 -13.76 1.57
C GLU A 295 -12.91 -12.27 1.67
N LEU A 296 -11.62 -11.93 1.80
CA LEU A 296 -11.14 -10.54 1.83
C LEU A 296 -11.48 -9.82 0.53
N LEU A 297 -11.24 -10.46 -0.61
CA LEU A 297 -11.51 -9.87 -1.92
C LEU A 297 -13.01 -9.57 -2.09
N SER A 298 -13.88 -10.48 -1.64
CA SER A 298 -15.33 -10.28 -1.65
C SER A 298 -15.75 -9.11 -0.77
N SER A 299 -15.29 -9.09 0.49
CA SER A 299 -15.57 -7.99 1.43
C SER A 299 -15.05 -6.65 0.93
N HIS A 300 -13.85 -6.61 0.36
CA HIS A 300 -13.25 -5.41 -0.22
C HIS A 300 -14.10 -4.84 -1.36
N ARG A 301 -14.58 -5.69 -2.28
CA ARG A 301 -15.48 -5.26 -3.35
C ARG A 301 -16.78 -4.69 -2.82
N GLY A 302 -17.36 -5.29 -1.76
CA GLY A 302 -18.53 -4.76 -1.07
C GLY A 302 -18.28 -3.38 -0.46
N GLN A 303 -17.18 -3.20 0.27
CA GLN A 303 -16.79 -1.91 0.85
C GLN A 303 -16.64 -0.80 -0.21
N VAL A 304 -16.01 -1.12 -1.35
CA VAL A 304 -15.88 -0.17 -2.47
C VAL A 304 -17.26 0.19 -3.02
N ALA A 305 -18.14 -0.79 -3.22
CA ALA A 305 -19.50 -0.54 -3.69
C ALA A 305 -20.31 0.35 -2.73
N TYR A 306 -20.19 0.15 -1.41
CA TYR A 306 -20.87 0.99 -0.42
C TYR A 306 -20.33 2.42 -0.38
N LEU A 307 -19.01 2.59 -0.51
CA LEU A 307 -18.40 3.93 -0.59
C LEU A 307 -18.82 4.65 -1.89
N ASP A 308 -18.86 3.94 -3.02
CA ASP A 308 -19.36 4.48 -4.28
C ASP A 308 -20.85 4.86 -4.18
N ALA A 309 -21.67 4.04 -3.50
CA ALA A 309 -23.07 4.34 -3.25
C ALA A 309 -23.23 5.61 -2.41
N TYR A 310 -22.44 5.77 -1.34
CA TYR A 310 -22.42 6.99 -0.54
C TYR A 310 -22.07 8.23 -1.37
N ASN A 311 -21.02 8.15 -2.19
CA ASN A 311 -20.55 9.28 -3.00
C ASN A 311 -21.55 9.67 -4.11
N ARG A 312 -22.31 8.72 -4.64
CA ARG A 312 -23.31 8.95 -5.71
C ARG A 312 -24.69 9.31 -5.19
N ALA A 313 -24.98 9.02 -3.92
CA ALA A 313 -26.30 9.27 -3.34
C ALA A 313 -26.62 10.77 -3.29
N GLU A 314 -27.78 11.11 -3.85
CA GLU A 314 -28.33 12.48 -3.85
C GLU A 314 -28.99 12.80 -2.51
N TYR A 315 -29.65 11.81 -1.89
CA TYR A 315 -30.40 11.97 -0.65
C TYR A 315 -29.61 11.52 0.58
N GLN A 316 -29.76 12.24 1.70
CA GLN A 316 -29.06 11.93 2.96
C GLN A 316 -29.47 10.58 3.55
N GLU A 317 -30.70 10.13 3.32
CA GLU A 317 -31.18 8.82 3.76
C GLU A 317 -30.43 7.67 3.06
N GLU A 318 -30.17 7.80 1.76
CA GLU A 318 -29.38 6.85 0.98
C GLU A 318 -27.91 6.85 1.44
N ARG A 319 -27.36 8.04 1.73
CA ARG A 319 -26.02 8.19 2.32
C ARG A 319 -25.91 7.51 3.68
N ALA A 320 -26.89 7.72 4.55
CA ALA A 320 -26.99 7.07 5.85
C ALA A 320 -26.97 5.54 5.71
N ARG A 321 -27.79 4.99 4.81
CA ARG A 321 -27.80 3.54 4.55
C ARG A 321 -26.45 3.03 4.05
N ALA A 322 -25.85 3.69 3.07
CA ALA A 322 -24.56 3.32 2.52
C ALA A 322 -23.43 3.35 3.56
N VAL A 323 -23.40 4.36 4.43
CA VAL A 323 -22.42 4.48 5.53
C VAL A 323 -22.59 3.36 6.55
N MET A 324 -23.84 3.04 6.91
CA MET A 324 -24.12 1.96 7.85
C MET A 324 -23.72 0.60 7.27
N ASP A 325 -24.02 0.34 5.99
CA ASP A 325 -23.57 -0.89 5.33
C ASP A 325 -22.04 -0.98 5.24
N LEU A 326 -21.35 0.13 4.93
CA LEU A 326 -19.90 0.21 4.95
C LEU A 326 -19.33 -0.09 6.34
N HIS A 327 -19.86 0.56 7.38
CA HIS A 327 -19.43 0.37 8.77
C HIS A 327 -19.57 -1.10 9.20
N ARG A 328 -20.72 -1.73 8.91
CA ARG A 328 -20.94 -3.15 9.18
C ARG A 328 -19.96 -4.04 8.43
N ALA A 329 -19.76 -3.78 7.14
CA ALA A 329 -18.85 -4.55 6.30
C ALA A 329 -17.40 -4.49 6.80
N VAL A 330 -16.94 -3.32 7.25
CA VAL A 330 -15.59 -3.16 7.82
C VAL A 330 -15.44 -3.87 9.16
N LEU A 331 -16.42 -3.73 10.07
CA LEU A 331 -16.33 -4.34 11.39
C LEU A 331 -16.41 -5.86 11.35
N GLU A 332 -17.40 -6.43 10.65
CA GLU A 332 -17.61 -7.88 10.62
C GLU A 332 -16.61 -8.62 9.72
N ALA A 333 -15.94 -7.93 8.78
CA ALA A 333 -14.93 -8.54 7.92
C ALA A 333 -13.49 -8.24 8.36
N ASP A 334 -13.08 -6.97 8.34
CA ASP A 334 -11.67 -6.60 8.48
C ASP A 334 -11.26 -6.55 9.95
N VAL A 335 -12.02 -5.82 10.78
CA VAL A 335 -11.70 -5.64 12.22
C VAL A 335 -11.80 -6.97 12.95
N LYS A 336 -12.94 -7.66 12.82
CA LYS A 336 -13.18 -8.96 13.44
C LYS A 336 -12.07 -9.95 13.14
N ARG A 337 -11.66 -10.04 11.87
CA ARG A 337 -10.61 -10.96 11.43
C ARG A 337 -9.24 -10.55 11.92
N THR A 338 -8.87 -9.28 11.78
CA THR A 338 -7.58 -8.76 12.26
C THR A 338 -7.43 -8.97 13.76
N ALA A 339 -8.48 -8.71 14.53
CA ALA A 339 -8.51 -8.95 15.96
C ALA A 339 -8.33 -10.44 16.29
N VAL A 340 -9.00 -11.34 15.57
CA VAL A 340 -8.80 -12.79 15.76
C VAL A 340 -7.35 -13.20 15.50
N VAL A 341 -6.73 -12.69 14.44
CA VAL A 341 -5.31 -12.97 14.13
C VAL A 341 -4.41 -12.45 15.25
N VAL A 342 -4.60 -11.21 15.70
CA VAL A 342 -3.80 -10.63 16.80
C VAL A 342 -3.95 -11.45 18.08
N MET A 343 -5.17 -11.84 18.45
CA MET A 343 -5.39 -12.67 19.64
C MET A 343 -4.77 -14.06 19.52
N GLN A 344 -4.80 -14.68 18.33
CA GLN A 344 -4.10 -15.95 18.07
C GLN A 344 -2.58 -15.81 18.17
N LEU A 345 -2.01 -14.72 17.62
CA LEU A 345 -0.59 -14.41 17.73
C LEU A 345 -0.16 -14.19 19.19
N LEU A 346 -1.04 -13.66 20.04
CA LEU A 346 -0.83 -13.51 21.48
C LEU A 346 -1.10 -14.80 22.28
N GLY A 347 -1.41 -15.91 21.62
CA GLY A 347 -1.71 -17.20 22.27
C GLY A 347 -3.01 -17.20 23.08
N LYS A 348 -3.94 -16.28 22.79
CA LYS A 348 -5.17 -16.10 23.57
C LYS A 348 -6.29 -16.98 23.01
N PRO A 349 -7.07 -17.68 23.87
CA PRO A 349 -8.17 -18.51 23.42
C PRO A 349 -9.30 -17.65 22.85
N ILE A 350 -9.85 -18.07 21.71
CA ILE A 350 -10.95 -17.39 21.04
C ILE A 350 -12.08 -18.41 20.80
N PRO A 351 -13.33 -18.11 21.20
CA PRO A 351 -14.47 -18.96 20.86
C PRO A 351 -14.62 -19.14 19.35
N GLN A 352 -15.22 -20.25 18.91
CA GLN A 352 -15.59 -20.39 17.50
C GLN A 352 -16.72 -19.40 17.17
N GLY A 353 -16.57 -18.65 16.08
CA GLY A 353 -17.56 -17.64 15.65
C GLY A 353 -17.84 -16.53 16.67
N PRO A 354 -16.81 -15.85 17.22
CA PRO A 354 -17.01 -14.91 18.32
C PRO A 354 -17.85 -13.70 17.88
N SER A 355 -18.65 -13.15 18.79
CA SER A 355 -19.34 -11.89 18.57
C SER A 355 -18.36 -10.71 18.61
N LEU A 356 -18.69 -9.58 17.97
CA LEU A 356 -17.84 -8.36 18.06
C LEU A 356 -17.70 -7.84 19.49
N ALA A 357 -18.75 -7.95 20.31
CA ALA A 357 -18.68 -7.59 21.72
C ALA A 357 -17.66 -8.45 22.47
N THR A 358 -17.70 -9.78 22.26
CA THR A 358 -16.71 -10.71 22.81
C THR A 358 -15.29 -10.35 22.37
N ILE A 359 -15.10 -10.01 21.09
CA ILE A 359 -13.79 -9.59 20.58
C ILE A 359 -13.31 -8.30 21.25
N ARG A 360 -14.19 -7.28 21.37
CA ARG A 360 -13.86 -6.02 22.02
C ARG A 360 -13.41 -6.26 23.46
N ASP A 361 -14.14 -7.08 24.21
CA ASP A 361 -13.84 -7.36 25.61
C ASP A 361 -12.51 -8.14 25.74
N LEU A 362 -12.25 -9.08 24.84
CA LEU A 362 -10.97 -9.79 24.73
C LEU A 362 -9.80 -8.85 24.41
N LEU A 363 -9.96 -7.92 23.47
CA LEU A 363 -8.94 -6.93 23.14
C LEU A 363 -8.71 -5.95 24.31
N ALA A 364 -9.78 -5.53 24.99
CA ALA A 364 -9.72 -4.61 26.11
C ALA A 364 -9.04 -5.23 27.35
N ALA A 365 -9.08 -6.55 27.50
CA ALA A 365 -8.35 -7.26 28.55
C ALA A 365 -6.82 -7.21 28.37
N GLU A 366 -6.34 -7.09 27.12
CA GLU A 366 -4.91 -7.01 26.80
C GLU A 366 -4.40 -5.55 26.80
N VAL A 367 -4.60 -4.85 27.92
CA VAL A 367 -4.31 -3.41 28.09
C VAL A 367 -2.86 -3.04 27.78
N SER A 368 -1.92 -3.98 27.96
CA SER A 368 -0.49 -3.78 27.70
C SER A 368 -0.12 -3.80 26.22
N HIS A 369 -0.99 -4.28 25.32
CA HIS A 369 -0.71 -4.37 23.89
C HIS A 369 -1.34 -3.19 23.12
N PRO A 370 -0.53 -2.26 22.57
CA PRO A 370 -1.06 -1.06 21.89
C PRO A 370 -1.97 -1.38 20.70
N LEU A 371 -1.65 -2.43 19.94
CA LEU A 371 -2.47 -2.87 18.81
C LEU A 371 -3.86 -3.34 19.26
N CYS A 372 -3.97 -4.05 20.39
CA CYS A 372 -5.26 -4.45 20.96
C CYS A 372 -6.08 -3.23 21.38
N LYS A 373 -5.45 -2.23 22.02
CA LYS A 373 -6.11 -0.96 22.37
C LYS A 373 -6.64 -0.23 21.13
N ILE A 374 -5.84 -0.15 20.07
CA ILE A 374 -6.23 0.51 18.82
C ILE A 374 -7.42 -0.22 18.17
N LEU A 375 -7.38 -1.55 18.05
CA LEU A 375 -8.47 -2.34 17.49
C LEU A 375 -9.76 -2.26 18.35
N ALA A 376 -9.63 -2.33 19.67
CA ALA A 376 -10.78 -2.20 20.57
C ALA A 376 -11.48 -0.84 20.40
N SER A 377 -10.71 0.23 20.18
CA SER A 377 -11.25 1.59 19.95
C SER A 377 -12.15 1.72 18.71
N THR A 378 -12.05 0.78 17.76
CA THR A 378 -12.87 0.77 16.54
C THR A 378 -14.23 0.12 16.73
N ILE A 379 -14.43 -0.66 17.80
CA ILE A 379 -15.65 -1.45 18.00
C ILE A 379 -16.61 -0.66 18.90
N ARG A 380 -17.49 0.13 18.26
CA ARG A 380 -18.63 0.81 18.91
C ARG A 380 -19.85 -0.12 18.87
N SER A 381 -20.04 -0.88 19.95
CA SER A 381 -21.08 -1.92 20.05
C SER A 381 -22.50 -1.36 19.87
N GLU A 382 -22.73 -0.13 20.32
CA GLU A 382 -24.02 0.56 20.28
C GLU A 382 -24.46 0.78 18.82
N TRP A 383 -23.58 1.35 18.00
CA TRP A 383 -23.82 1.62 16.58
C TRP A 383 -24.00 0.34 15.77
N ARG A 384 -23.19 -0.68 16.07
CA ARG A 384 -23.31 -1.99 15.42
C ARG A 384 -24.61 -2.68 15.77
N ASN A 385 -25.05 -2.61 17.04
CA ASN A 385 -26.30 -3.24 17.46
C ASN A 385 -27.51 -2.55 16.81
N ALA A 386 -27.51 -1.22 16.74
CA ALA A 386 -28.52 -0.47 15.98
C ALA A 386 -28.59 -0.94 14.52
N ASN A 387 -27.44 -1.08 13.85
CA ASN A 387 -27.37 -1.60 12.48
C ASN A 387 -27.90 -3.04 12.35
N ALA A 388 -27.46 -3.94 13.24
CA ALA A 388 -27.81 -5.36 13.20
C ALA A 388 -29.31 -5.62 13.42
N HIS A 389 -30.00 -4.72 14.10
CA HIS A 389 -31.44 -4.77 14.33
C HIS A 389 -32.24 -3.89 13.37
N GLU A 390 -31.60 -3.32 12.36
CA GLU A 390 -32.18 -2.31 11.45
C GLU A 390 -32.83 -1.12 12.18
N ASP A 391 -32.37 -0.85 13.41
CA ASP A 391 -32.81 0.23 14.28
C ASP A 391 -31.99 1.50 14.01
N PHE A 392 -31.94 1.89 12.74
CA PHE A 392 -31.34 3.13 12.30
C PHE A 392 -32.20 3.83 11.25
N ARG A 393 -32.21 5.16 11.28
CA ARG A 393 -32.90 5.98 10.28
C ARG A 393 -32.30 7.37 10.20
N TRP A 394 -32.46 8.01 9.05
CA TRP A 394 -32.18 9.44 8.93
C TRP A 394 -33.32 10.24 9.56
N ASP A 395 -33.00 11.21 10.41
CA ASP A 395 -33.94 12.21 10.90
C ASP A 395 -33.87 13.45 10.00
N PRO A 396 -34.86 13.67 9.12
CA PRO A 396 -34.85 14.82 8.21
C PRO A 396 -35.09 16.15 8.92
N VAL A 397 -35.66 16.15 10.13
CA VAL A 397 -35.96 17.38 10.88
C VAL A 397 -34.68 17.94 11.49
N ASN A 398 -33.91 17.08 12.15
CA ASN A 398 -32.66 17.47 12.81
C ASN A 398 -31.43 17.32 11.90
N SER A 399 -31.58 16.72 10.72
CA SER A 399 -30.48 16.39 9.80
C SER A 399 -29.39 15.55 10.48
N THR A 400 -29.80 14.53 11.22
CA THR A 400 -28.91 13.64 11.99
C THR A 400 -29.25 12.18 11.76
N LEU A 401 -28.26 11.31 11.90
CA LEU A 401 -28.49 9.88 11.92
C LEU A 401 -28.99 9.45 13.30
N LEU A 402 -30.06 8.67 13.35
CA LEU A 402 -30.53 8.05 14.60
C LEU A 402 -30.11 6.59 14.63
N LEU A 403 -29.41 6.20 15.69
CA LEU A 403 -28.93 4.83 15.96
C LEU A 403 -29.50 4.37 17.31
N GLY A 404 -30.47 3.46 17.31
CA GLY A 404 -31.13 3.04 18.55
C GLY A 404 -31.78 4.20 19.30
N GLY A 405 -32.28 5.20 18.56
CA GLY A 405 -32.85 6.43 19.10
C GLY A 405 -31.84 7.50 19.55
N GLN A 406 -30.52 7.23 19.52
CA GLN A 406 -29.48 8.22 19.81
C GLN A 406 -29.01 8.93 18.54
N SER A 407 -28.80 10.25 18.64
CA SER A 407 -28.21 11.05 17.58
C SER A 407 -26.73 10.69 17.37
N ALA A 408 -26.36 10.48 16.11
CA ALA A 408 -25.00 10.33 15.65
C ALA A 408 -24.79 11.21 14.41
N ASP A 409 -23.58 11.73 14.27
CA ASP A 409 -23.18 12.44 13.05
C ASP A 409 -22.82 11.43 11.94
N LEU A 410 -23.30 11.71 10.72
CA LEU A 410 -23.09 10.82 9.58
C LEU A 410 -21.62 10.77 9.18
N GLU A 411 -20.93 11.92 9.20
CA GLU A 411 -19.52 11.99 8.86
C GLU A 411 -18.67 11.26 9.90
N GLU A 412 -19.02 11.34 11.19
CA GLU A 412 -18.37 10.57 12.26
C GLU A 412 -18.44 9.04 12.01
N VAL A 413 -19.60 8.51 11.59
CA VAL A 413 -19.73 7.07 11.30
C VAL A 413 -18.89 6.66 10.09
N LEU A 414 -18.87 7.49 9.04
CA LEU A 414 -18.03 7.27 7.87
C LEU A 414 -16.53 7.32 8.24
N ASP A 415 -16.12 8.33 9.02
CA ASP A 415 -14.76 8.54 9.51
C ASP A 415 -14.30 7.32 10.32
N ALA A 416 -15.15 6.81 11.22
CA ALA A 416 -14.88 5.61 12.01
C ALA A 416 -14.68 4.36 11.14
N ALA A 417 -15.51 4.15 10.12
CA ALA A 417 -15.37 3.02 9.20
C ALA A 417 -14.07 3.09 8.38
N ILE A 418 -13.73 4.28 7.85
CA ILE A 418 -12.49 4.51 7.10
C ILE A 418 -11.27 4.29 8.00
N ARG A 419 -11.29 4.83 9.23
CA ARG A 419 -10.23 4.66 10.23
C ARG A 419 -10.03 3.21 10.61
N ALA A 420 -11.12 2.46 10.87
CA ALA A 420 -11.06 1.05 11.21
C ALA A 420 -10.40 0.21 10.10
N ARG A 421 -10.81 0.43 8.85
CA ARG A 421 -10.20 -0.21 7.68
C ARG A 421 -8.71 0.14 7.54
N ALA A 422 -8.35 1.39 7.78
CA ALA A 422 -6.98 1.87 7.69
C ALA A 422 -6.06 1.23 8.75
N ILE A 423 -6.57 0.94 9.95
CA ILE A 423 -5.86 0.20 10.99
C ILE A 423 -5.61 -1.25 10.55
N CYS A 424 -6.63 -1.94 10.03
CA CYS A 424 -6.49 -3.33 9.57
C CYS A 424 -5.50 -3.47 8.41
N ARG A 425 -5.52 -2.54 7.45
CA ARG A 425 -4.50 -2.47 6.38
C ARG A 425 -3.10 -2.20 6.92
N GLY A 426 -2.99 -1.32 7.91
CA GLY A 426 -1.74 -1.08 8.61
C GLY A 426 -1.18 -2.36 9.21
N PHE A 427 -2.02 -3.18 9.85
CA PHE A 427 -1.61 -4.49 10.35
C PHE A 427 -1.04 -5.38 9.24
N GLU A 428 -1.74 -5.55 8.12
CA GLU A 428 -1.26 -6.35 6.97
C GLU A 428 0.10 -5.86 6.44
N HIS A 429 0.27 -4.54 6.31
CA HIS A 429 1.53 -3.95 5.85
C HIS A 429 2.67 -4.15 6.88
N GLY A 430 2.37 -4.10 8.17
CA GLY A 430 3.32 -4.41 9.24
C GLY A 430 3.77 -5.87 9.24
N VAL A 431 2.85 -6.82 8.99
CA VAL A 431 3.16 -8.25 8.81
C VAL A 431 4.14 -8.42 7.65
N ALA A 432 3.88 -7.80 6.50
CA ALA A 432 4.77 -7.88 5.34
C ALA A 432 6.18 -7.33 5.62
N VAL A 433 6.29 -6.23 6.39
CA VAL A 433 7.58 -5.69 6.82
C VAL A 433 8.30 -6.67 7.75
N ALA A 434 7.62 -7.24 8.74
CA ALA A 434 8.22 -8.20 9.66
C ALA A 434 8.74 -9.45 8.94
N TYR A 435 7.98 -9.98 7.97
CA TYR A 435 8.38 -11.11 7.15
C TYR A 435 9.62 -10.78 6.31
N ALA A 436 9.66 -9.61 5.68
CA ALA A 436 10.82 -9.19 4.90
C ALA A 436 12.08 -9.04 5.77
N GLN A 437 11.96 -8.48 6.97
CA GLN A 437 13.08 -8.29 7.89
C GLN A 437 13.60 -9.60 8.51
N ASN A 438 12.75 -10.62 8.59
CA ASN A 438 13.06 -11.90 9.23
C ASN A 438 12.90 -13.07 8.24
N ALA A 439 13.21 -12.85 6.95
CA ALA A 439 12.95 -13.82 5.89
C ALA A 439 13.57 -15.21 6.15
N SER A 440 14.71 -15.28 6.85
CA SER A 440 15.36 -16.54 7.23
C SER A 440 14.60 -17.36 8.29
N LEU A 441 13.66 -16.74 9.00
CA LEU A 441 12.83 -17.37 10.05
C LEU A 441 11.42 -17.74 9.55
N VAL A 442 11.06 -17.31 8.34
CA VAL A 442 9.77 -17.61 7.75
C VAL A 442 9.80 -19.05 7.23
N VAL A 443 9.05 -19.92 7.89
CA VAL A 443 8.84 -21.30 7.43
C VAL A 443 7.74 -21.26 6.37
N SER A 444 8.13 -21.43 5.11
CA SER A 444 7.18 -21.59 4.02
C SER A 444 6.77 -23.06 3.93
N ASP A 445 5.65 -23.42 4.55
CA ASP A 445 4.92 -24.58 4.08
C ASP A 445 4.40 -24.22 2.68
N ALA A 446 4.74 -25.04 1.69
CA ALA A 446 4.23 -24.91 0.33
C ALA A 446 2.73 -25.29 0.32
N GLU A 447 1.90 -24.49 0.97
CA GLU A 447 0.46 -24.56 0.78
C GLU A 447 0.14 -24.06 -0.64
N ASP A 448 -0.70 -24.82 -1.34
CA ASP A 448 -1.19 -24.42 -2.65
C ASP A 448 -1.90 -23.06 -2.52
N SER A 449 -1.30 -22.03 -3.12
CA SER A 449 -1.90 -20.71 -3.13
C SER A 449 -3.31 -20.78 -3.73
N ASN A 450 -4.28 -20.24 -3.00
CA ASN A 450 -5.65 -20.15 -3.49
C ASN A 450 -5.69 -19.29 -4.78
N TYR A 451 -6.84 -19.29 -5.47
CA TYR A 451 -6.93 -18.59 -6.76
C TYR A 451 -6.65 -17.07 -6.66
N VAL A 452 -6.93 -16.43 -5.51
CA VAL A 452 -6.65 -15.00 -5.30
C VAL A 452 -5.15 -14.76 -5.20
N GLY A 453 -4.42 -15.56 -4.41
CA GLY A 453 -2.97 -15.46 -4.33
C GLY A 453 -2.28 -15.70 -5.69
N ARG A 454 -2.82 -16.62 -6.49
CA ARG A 454 -2.39 -16.83 -7.89
C ARG A 454 -2.70 -15.63 -8.79
N ASP A 455 -3.92 -15.06 -8.70
CA ASP A 455 -4.30 -13.86 -9.44
C ASP A 455 -3.42 -12.64 -9.05
N LEU A 456 -3.09 -12.48 -7.77
CA LEU A 456 -2.17 -11.44 -7.30
C LEU A 456 -0.74 -11.64 -7.82
N SER A 457 -0.29 -12.90 -7.94
CA SER A 457 1.00 -13.25 -8.52
C SER A 457 1.05 -12.96 -10.02
N ILE A 458 -0.05 -13.20 -10.75
CA ILE A 458 -0.21 -12.80 -12.15
C ILE A 458 -0.11 -11.28 -12.32
N VAL A 459 -0.84 -10.52 -11.50
CA VAL A 459 -0.83 -9.04 -11.53
C VAL A 459 0.57 -8.50 -11.18
N GLN A 460 1.26 -9.10 -10.20
CA GLN A 460 2.64 -8.76 -9.88
C GLN A 460 3.57 -8.99 -11.08
N ALA A 461 3.52 -10.19 -11.67
CA ALA A 461 4.33 -10.58 -12.82
C ALA A 461 4.13 -9.66 -14.03
N ALA A 462 2.89 -9.24 -14.29
CA ALA A 462 2.58 -8.26 -15.34
C ALA A 462 3.19 -6.87 -15.04
N GLY A 463 3.07 -6.40 -13.80
CA GLY A 463 3.67 -5.13 -13.38
C GLY A 463 5.19 -5.12 -13.47
N GLU A 464 5.87 -6.17 -13.01
CA GLU A 464 7.32 -6.36 -13.16
C GLU A 464 7.74 -6.41 -14.64
N ALA A 465 6.85 -6.88 -15.53
CA ALA A 465 7.05 -6.87 -16.97
C ALA A 465 6.80 -5.49 -17.63
N ARG A 466 6.61 -4.42 -16.84
CA ARG A 466 6.25 -3.05 -17.29
C ARG A 466 4.90 -2.97 -17.98
N PHE A 467 3.99 -3.90 -17.69
CA PHE A 467 2.69 -3.94 -18.33
C PHE A 467 1.57 -3.60 -17.33
N PRO A 468 0.87 -2.46 -17.49
CA PRO A 468 -0.19 -2.07 -16.59
C PRO A 468 -1.43 -2.95 -16.77
N VAL A 469 -2.02 -3.37 -15.65
CA VAL A 469 -3.29 -4.11 -15.61
C VAL A 469 -4.36 -3.22 -14.94
N LEU A 470 -5.54 -3.15 -15.55
CA LEU A 470 -6.69 -2.39 -15.07
C LEU A 470 -7.59 -3.25 -14.19
N ASP A 471 -7.84 -4.51 -14.57
CA ASP A 471 -8.62 -5.47 -13.77
C ASP A 471 -8.20 -6.91 -14.11
N ILE A 472 -8.51 -7.85 -13.22
CA ILE A 472 -8.29 -9.29 -13.46
C ILE A 472 -9.58 -10.06 -13.19
N ARG A 473 -9.90 -10.99 -14.10
CA ARG A 473 -11.05 -11.88 -13.98
C ARG A 473 -10.67 -13.30 -14.37
N ARG A 474 -11.09 -14.25 -13.56
CA ARG A 474 -10.89 -15.68 -13.80
C ARG A 474 -12.22 -16.36 -14.10
N GLN A 475 -12.23 -17.20 -15.13
CA GLN A 475 -13.39 -18.03 -15.51
C GLN A 475 -12.88 -19.44 -15.83
N GLY A 476 -12.88 -20.33 -14.83
CA GLY A 476 -12.26 -21.65 -14.97
C GLY A 476 -10.76 -21.53 -15.26
N SER A 477 -10.32 -22.12 -16.37
CA SER A 477 -8.92 -22.07 -16.84
C SER A 477 -8.57 -20.85 -17.70
N LEU A 478 -9.52 -19.93 -17.91
CA LEU A 478 -9.30 -18.65 -18.58
C LEU A 478 -8.99 -17.55 -17.56
N VAL A 479 -7.88 -16.84 -17.78
CA VAL A 479 -7.57 -15.56 -17.11
C VAL A 479 -7.71 -14.42 -18.11
N ARG A 480 -8.55 -13.45 -17.77
CA ARG A 480 -8.73 -12.21 -18.50
C ARG A 480 -8.11 -11.06 -17.71
N LEU A 481 -7.27 -10.29 -18.38
CA LEU A 481 -6.71 -9.02 -17.89
C LEU A 481 -7.36 -7.88 -18.69
N ASP A 482 -8.03 -6.97 -17.99
CA ASP A 482 -8.43 -5.70 -18.61
C ASP A 482 -7.19 -4.78 -18.62
N VAL A 483 -6.88 -4.17 -19.76
CA VAL A 483 -5.61 -3.46 -20.02
C VAL A 483 -5.87 -2.17 -20.81
N PRO A 484 -4.95 -1.18 -20.77
CA PRO A 484 -5.00 -0.07 -21.72
C PRO A 484 -4.90 -0.57 -23.17
N ASP A 485 -5.24 0.30 -24.12
CA ASP A 485 -5.13 -0.01 -25.54
C ASP A 485 -3.69 -0.37 -25.93
N ILE A 486 -3.56 -1.52 -26.58
CA ILE A 486 -2.28 -2.06 -27.01
C ILE A 486 -1.80 -1.27 -28.24
N THR A 487 -0.58 -0.78 -28.15
CA THR A 487 0.14 -0.10 -29.23
C THR A 487 1.21 -1.02 -29.80
N VAL A 488 1.87 -0.60 -30.89
CA VAL A 488 3.02 -1.35 -31.43
C VAL A 488 4.13 -1.39 -30.37
N GLU A 489 4.31 -0.29 -29.66
CA GLU A 489 5.31 -0.11 -28.61
C GLU A 489 5.03 -1.02 -27.41
N SER A 490 3.78 -1.15 -26.97
CA SER A 490 3.42 -1.91 -25.77
C SER A 490 3.16 -3.40 -26.02
N LEU A 491 3.17 -3.85 -27.27
CA LEU A 491 2.85 -5.24 -27.59
C LEU A 491 3.89 -6.22 -27.03
N ARG A 492 5.16 -5.82 -27.03
CA ARG A 492 6.25 -6.64 -26.48
C ARG A 492 6.07 -6.85 -24.98
N GLU A 493 5.72 -5.81 -24.26
CA GLU A 493 5.46 -5.82 -22.82
C GLU A 493 4.21 -6.66 -22.51
N ALA A 494 3.18 -6.61 -23.35
CA ALA A 494 2.00 -7.47 -23.24
C ALA A 494 2.37 -8.96 -23.33
N PHE A 495 3.20 -9.34 -24.30
CA PHE A 495 3.69 -10.73 -24.42
C PHE A 495 4.62 -11.12 -23.26
N ARG A 496 5.46 -10.20 -22.78
CA ARG A 496 6.30 -10.42 -21.59
C ARG A 496 5.44 -10.70 -20.36
N ALA A 497 4.38 -9.93 -20.18
CA ALA A 497 3.43 -10.09 -19.09
C ALA A 497 2.73 -11.45 -19.14
N ILE A 498 2.26 -11.89 -20.33
CA ILE A 498 1.66 -13.22 -20.50
C ILE A 498 2.64 -14.33 -20.13
N LEU A 499 3.89 -14.28 -20.60
CA LEU A 499 4.88 -15.32 -20.27
C LEU A 499 5.20 -15.35 -18.77
N ARG A 500 5.43 -14.18 -18.15
CA ARG A 500 5.72 -14.09 -16.72
C ARG A 500 4.53 -14.54 -15.87
N ALA A 501 3.32 -14.17 -16.26
CA ALA A 501 2.09 -14.59 -15.60
C ALA A 501 1.85 -16.11 -15.73
N ALA A 502 2.22 -16.72 -16.86
CA ALA A 502 2.13 -18.16 -17.05
C ALA A 502 3.12 -18.96 -16.20
N ILE A 503 4.27 -18.38 -15.87
CA ILE A 503 5.19 -18.96 -14.87
C ILE A 503 4.58 -18.86 -13.48
N ALA A 504 3.92 -17.73 -13.17
CA ALA A 504 3.27 -17.51 -11.88
C ALA A 504 2.06 -18.42 -11.64
N ASP A 505 1.28 -18.74 -12.68
CA ASP A 505 0.19 -19.73 -12.61
C ASP A 505 0.18 -20.65 -13.85
N PRO A 506 0.88 -21.79 -13.80
CA PRO A 506 0.95 -22.75 -14.90
C PRO A 506 -0.38 -23.47 -15.20
N SER A 507 -1.39 -23.31 -14.35
CA SER A 507 -2.71 -23.97 -14.52
C SER A 507 -3.61 -23.24 -15.53
N VAL A 508 -3.27 -22.01 -15.91
CA VAL A 508 -4.04 -21.21 -16.87
C VAL A 508 -3.89 -21.78 -18.28
N GLU A 509 -5.01 -22.11 -18.91
CA GLU A 509 -5.03 -22.66 -20.28
C GLU A 509 -5.19 -21.57 -21.34
N ARG A 510 -5.82 -20.45 -20.99
CA ARG A 510 -6.13 -19.35 -21.92
C ARG A 510 -5.92 -18.01 -21.24
N TRP A 511 -5.22 -17.13 -21.95
CA TRP A 511 -4.96 -15.74 -21.58
C TRP A 511 -5.74 -14.82 -22.51
N GLU A 512 -6.46 -13.86 -21.96
CA GLU A 512 -7.17 -12.83 -22.71
C GLU A 512 -6.77 -11.44 -22.20
N LEU A 513 -6.21 -10.60 -23.08
CA LEU A 513 -6.01 -9.18 -22.80
C LEU A 513 -7.15 -8.39 -23.46
N ARG A 514 -8.04 -7.86 -22.64
CA ARG A 514 -9.17 -7.05 -23.10
C ARG A 514 -8.83 -5.58 -22.94
N GLN A 515 -8.89 -4.87 -24.07
CA GLN A 515 -8.53 -3.46 -24.15
C GLN A 515 -9.67 -2.55 -23.67
N THR A 516 -9.33 -1.31 -23.33
CA THR A 516 -10.29 -0.28 -22.93
C THR A 516 -11.22 0.12 -24.07
N SER A 517 -10.69 0.21 -25.29
CA SER A 517 -11.47 0.47 -26.49
C SER A 517 -12.42 -0.69 -26.82
N PRO A 518 -13.75 -0.47 -26.85
CA PRO A 518 -14.71 -1.53 -27.11
C PRO A 518 -14.69 -2.05 -28.55
N ASP A 519 -14.14 -1.27 -29.48
CA ASP A 519 -13.99 -1.55 -30.91
C ASP A 519 -12.77 -2.43 -31.23
N ARG A 520 -11.88 -2.65 -30.26
CA ARG A 520 -10.68 -3.47 -30.44
C ARG A 520 -10.92 -4.91 -29.95
N PRO A 521 -10.60 -5.93 -30.76
CA PRO A 521 -10.70 -7.31 -30.32
C PRO A 521 -9.67 -7.60 -29.20
N PRO A 522 -9.98 -8.53 -28.29
CA PRO A 522 -9.03 -8.93 -27.26
C PRO A 522 -7.86 -9.72 -27.87
N LEU A 523 -6.66 -9.54 -27.31
CA LEU A 523 -5.51 -10.36 -27.65
C LEU A 523 -5.59 -11.67 -26.85
N ARG A 524 -5.64 -12.82 -27.53
CA ARG A 524 -5.81 -14.13 -26.91
C ARG A 524 -4.62 -15.06 -27.16
N VAL A 525 -4.07 -15.65 -26.11
CA VAL A 525 -3.01 -16.67 -26.22
C VAL A 525 -3.43 -17.90 -25.42
N ASP A 526 -3.37 -19.07 -26.04
CA ASP A 526 -3.63 -20.34 -25.35
C ASP A 526 -2.33 -20.99 -24.84
N ARG A 527 -2.48 -22.08 -24.08
CA ARG A 527 -1.38 -22.84 -23.50
C ARG A 527 -0.35 -23.31 -24.53
N THR A 528 -0.75 -23.62 -25.76
CA THR A 528 0.20 -24.06 -26.80
C THR A 528 1.12 -22.92 -27.23
N GLY A 529 0.56 -21.71 -27.40
CA GLY A 529 1.33 -20.51 -27.68
C GLY A 529 2.26 -20.13 -26.55
N VAL A 530 1.76 -20.16 -25.30
CA VAL A 530 2.57 -19.90 -24.10
C VAL A 530 3.71 -20.90 -23.97
N ASN A 531 3.44 -22.21 -24.06
CA ASN A 531 4.47 -23.24 -23.95
C ASN A 531 5.55 -23.09 -25.02
N ALA A 532 5.17 -22.78 -26.27
CA ALA A 532 6.12 -22.54 -27.34
C ALA A 532 6.98 -21.28 -27.08
N GLY A 533 6.39 -20.22 -26.50
CA GLY A 533 7.13 -19.04 -26.06
C GLY A 533 8.08 -19.31 -24.89
N LEU A 534 7.63 -20.05 -23.87
CA LEU A 534 8.45 -20.43 -22.71
C LEU A 534 9.63 -21.32 -23.14
N GLN A 535 9.43 -22.28 -24.04
CA GLN A 535 10.53 -23.11 -24.59
C GLN A 535 11.63 -22.28 -25.25
N VAL A 536 11.30 -21.14 -25.86
CA VAL A 536 12.26 -20.21 -26.45
C VAL A 536 12.88 -19.30 -25.38
N ALA A 537 12.09 -18.92 -24.37
CA ALA A 537 12.51 -17.96 -23.35
C ALA A 537 13.36 -18.57 -22.21
N GLU A 538 13.06 -19.81 -21.80
CA GLU A 538 13.68 -20.52 -20.68
C GLU A 538 15.21 -20.48 -20.69
N PRO A 539 15.89 -20.79 -21.80
CA PRO A 539 17.36 -20.80 -21.85
C PRO A 539 17.99 -19.41 -21.77
N LEU A 540 17.19 -18.35 -21.91
CA LEU A 540 17.68 -16.98 -22.12
C LEU A 540 17.49 -16.08 -20.91
N TRP A 541 16.58 -16.37 -19.97
CA TRP A 541 16.21 -15.44 -18.88
C TRP A 541 17.38 -14.90 -18.04
N GLU A 542 18.46 -15.67 -17.90
CA GLU A 542 19.66 -15.28 -17.15
C GLU A 542 20.74 -14.61 -18.02
N ILE A 543 20.61 -14.68 -19.34
CA ILE A 543 21.69 -14.39 -20.30
C ILE A 543 21.35 -13.21 -21.22
N ALA A 544 20.09 -13.05 -21.62
CA ALA A 544 19.62 -12.02 -22.54
C ALA A 544 18.12 -11.78 -22.37
N ASP A 545 17.58 -10.70 -22.96
CA ASP A 545 16.12 -10.54 -23.03
C ASP A 545 15.52 -11.52 -24.05
N PRO A 546 14.69 -12.50 -23.62
CA PRO A 546 14.15 -13.51 -24.54
C PRO A 546 13.07 -12.98 -25.49
N LEU A 547 12.49 -11.82 -25.19
CA LEU A 547 11.25 -11.39 -25.80
C LEU A 547 11.29 -11.23 -27.33
N PRO A 548 12.36 -10.70 -27.95
CA PRO A 548 12.40 -10.60 -29.41
C PRO A 548 12.24 -11.93 -30.14
N PHE A 549 12.51 -13.05 -29.47
CA PHE A 549 12.45 -14.40 -30.04
C PHE A 549 11.20 -15.14 -29.56
N ALA A 550 10.91 -15.05 -28.25
CA ALA A 550 9.76 -15.71 -27.63
C ALA A 550 8.42 -15.05 -27.99
N SER A 551 8.41 -13.80 -28.46
CA SER A 551 7.20 -13.13 -28.97
C SER A 551 6.73 -13.72 -30.29
N LEU A 552 7.60 -14.36 -31.08
CA LEU A 552 7.26 -14.92 -32.39
C LEU A 552 6.19 -16.02 -32.31
N PRO A 553 6.34 -17.09 -31.48
CA PRO A 553 5.30 -18.08 -31.30
C PRO A 553 4.02 -17.53 -30.65
N LEU A 554 4.15 -16.57 -29.70
CA LEU A 554 2.99 -15.91 -29.10
C LEU A 554 2.18 -15.12 -30.14
N LEU A 555 2.86 -14.39 -31.03
CA LEU A 555 2.25 -13.65 -32.12
C LEU A 555 1.54 -14.58 -33.11
N ALA A 556 2.16 -15.70 -33.49
CA ALA A 556 1.53 -16.69 -34.36
C ALA A 556 0.24 -17.26 -33.74
N ASN A 557 0.28 -17.60 -32.45
CA ASN A 557 -0.88 -18.11 -31.71
C ASN A 557 -1.97 -17.03 -31.57
N ALA A 558 -1.60 -15.81 -31.21
CA ALA A 558 -2.54 -14.71 -31.03
C ALA A 558 -3.24 -14.30 -32.33
N MET A 559 -2.53 -14.30 -33.46
CA MET A 559 -3.12 -14.07 -34.78
C MET A 559 -4.12 -15.18 -35.12
N THR A 560 -3.75 -16.44 -34.90
CA THR A 560 -4.64 -17.60 -35.15
C THR A 560 -5.89 -17.53 -34.28
N ASN A 561 -5.75 -17.18 -33.01
CA ASN A 561 -6.86 -17.03 -32.06
C ASN A 561 -7.74 -15.80 -32.34
N ALA A 562 -7.22 -14.80 -33.05
CA ALA A 562 -8.01 -13.69 -33.57
C ALA A 562 -8.81 -14.06 -34.84
N GLY A 563 -8.66 -15.29 -35.36
CA GLY A 563 -9.36 -15.77 -36.56
C GLY A 563 -8.64 -15.40 -37.87
N GLU A 564 -7.40 -14.92 -37.80
CA GLU A 564 -6.62 -14.56 -38.99
C GLU A 564 -6.24 -15.80 -39.81
N LEU A 565 -6.15 -15.60 -41.13
CA LEU A 565 -5.67 -16.66 -42.02
C LEU A 565 -4.22 -17.03 -41.66
N ALA A 566 -3.90 -18.33 -41.70
CA ALA A 566 -2.55 -18.81 -41.37
C ALA A 566 -1.45 -18.15 -42.22
N ALA A 567 -1.75 -17.79 -43.48
CA ALA A 567 -0.83 -17.06 -44.35
C ALA A 567 -0.56 -15.62 -43.87
N THR A 568 -1.58 -14.94 -43.32
CA THR A 568 -1.44 -13.61 -42.70
C THR A 568 -0.60 -13.72 -41.43
N ALA A 569 -0.94 -14.66 -40.53
CA ALA A 569 -0.17 -14.91 -39.31
C ALA A 569 1.31 -15.19 -39.60
N ALA A 570 1.62 -16.05 -40.57
CA ALA A 570 3.00 -16.31 -40.99
C ALA A 570 3.69 -15.07 -41.55
N SER A 571 3.00 -14.25 -42.36
CA SER A 571 3.58 -13.02 -42.91
C SER A 571 3.91 -12.01 -41.82
N THR A 572 3.03 -11.84 -40.83
CA THR A 572 3.24 -11.00 -39.64
C THR A 572 4.46 -11.44 -38.84
N VAL A 573 4.56 -12.75 -38.56
CA VAL A 573 5.71 -13.32 -37.83
C VAL A 573 7.01 -13.16 -38.63
N LEU A 574 6.98 -13.39 -39.94
CA LEU A 574 8.14 -13.19 -40.82
C LEU A 574 8.64 -11.76 -40.79
N VAL A 575 7.73 -10.77 -40.85
CA VAL A 575 8.11 -9.36 -40.77
C VAL A 575 8.76 -9.06 -39.43
N LEU A 576 8.18 -9.49 -38.31
CA LEU A 576 8.76 -9.20 -36.99
C LEU A 576 10.12 -9.89 -36.82
N ALA A 577 10.25 -11.15 -37.25
CA ALA A 577 11.50 -11.90 -37.21
C ALA A 577 12.59 -11.24 -38.07
N ALA A 578 12.23 -10.84 -39.30
CA ALA A 578 13.15 -10.14 -40.19
C ALA A 578 13.52 -8.74 -39.68
N ALA A 579 12.56 -8.02 -39.08
CA ALA A 579 12.79 -6.70 -38.48
C ALA A 579 13.81 -6.78 -37.36
N HIS A 580 13.73 -7.83 -36.53
CA HIS A 580 14.68 -8.00 -35.44
C HIS A 580 16.09 -8.32 -35.95
N ALA A 581 16.23 -9.23 -36.93
CA ALA A 581 17.53 -9.55 -37.51
C ALA A 581 18.20 -8.35 -38.22
N VAL A 582 17.43 -7.60 -39.02
CA VAL A 582 17.92 -6.42 -39.74
C VAL A 582 18.21 -5.28 -38.77
N GLY A 583 17.31 -5.01 -37.83
CA GLY A 583 17.49 -3.95 -36.84
C GLY A 583 18.72 -4.18 -35.95
N GLU A 584 19.01 -5.43 -35.58
CA GLU A 584 20.21 -5.76 -34.82
C GLU A 584 21.49 -5.58 -35.63
N ARG A 585 21.49 -6.02 -36.90
CA ARG A 585 22.60 -5.74 -37.82
C ARG A 585 22.85 -4.24 -37.94
N ASP A 586 21.80 -3.45 -38.14
CA ASP A 586 21.93 -2.00 -38.30
C ASP A 586 22.44 -1.32 -37.02
N ARG A 587 21.99 -1.78 -35.85
CA ARG A 587 22.50 -1.32 -34.54
C ARG A 587 23.99 -1.62 -34.37
N LEU A 588 24.45 -2.80 -34.79
CA LEU A 588 25.82 -3.28 -34.64
C LEU A 588 26.74 -2.86 -35.79
N SER A 589 26.19 -2.36 -36.89
CA SER A 589 26.90 -1.96 -38.11
C SER A 589 28.14 -1.09 -37.87
N PRO A 590 28.10 -0.05 -36.99
CA PRO A 590 29.30 0.73 -36.69
C PRO A 590 30.42 -0.13 -36.08
N ALA A 591 30.13 -1.03 -35.15
CA ALA A 591 31.14 -1.88 -34.52
C ALA A 591 31.67 -2.95 -35.50
N LEU A 592 30.79 -3.53 -36.31
CA LEU A 592 31.14 -4.48 -37.36
C LEU A 592 32.08 -3.86 -38.40
N ALA A 593 31.83 -2.63 -38.83
CA ALA A 593 32.69 -1.91 -39.78
C ALA A 593 34.11 -1.67 -39.24
N HIS A 594 34.29 -1.58 -37.92
CA HIS A 594 35.60 -1.48 -37.26
C HIS A 594 36.25 -2.85 -36.98
N GLY A 595 35.63 -3.94 -37.42
CA GLY A 595 36.20 -5.29 -37.26
C GLY A 595 35.98 -5.90 -35.88
N ASP A 596 35.01 -5.44 -35.08
CA ASP A 596 34.76 -5.95 -33.72
C ASP A 596 34.21 -7.39 -33.72
N PRO A 597 34.95 -8.38 -33.19
CA PRO A 597 34.49 -9.76 -33.10
C PRO A 597 33.29 -9.95 -32.16
N ALA A 598 33.17 -9.14 -31.10
CA ALA A 598 32.07 -9.26 -30.14
C ALA A 598 30.73 -8.88 -30.77
N ALA A 599 30.72 -7.82 -31.58
CA ALA A 599 29.54 -7.41 -32.35
C ALA A 599 29.12 -8.49 -33.36
N LYS A 600 30.09 -9.19 -33.97
CA LYS A 600 29.81 -10.34 -34.84
C LYS A 600 29.16 -11.48 -34.07
N ASP A 601 29.73 -11.88 -32.93
CA ASP A 601 29.20 -12.97 -32.13
C ASP A 601 27.78 -12.67 -31.62
N GLU A 602 27.52 -11.43 -31.22
CA GLU A 602 26.19 -10.95 -30.83
C GLU A 602 25.19 -11.06 -31.99
N LEU A 603 25.54 -10.58 -33.18
CA LEU A 603 24.68 -10.64 -34.36
C LEU A 603 24.37 -12.10 -34.78
N VAL A 604 25.37 -12.97 -34.80
CA VAL A 604 25.20 -14.40 -35.13
C VAL A 604 24.31 -15.09 -34.08
N LYS A 605 24.51 -14.77 -32.79
CA LYS A 605 23.66 -15.27 -31.71
C LYS A 605 22.22 -14.81 -31.88
N THR A 606 21.99 -13.52 -32.12
CA THR A 606 20.65 -12.96 -32.32
C THR A 606 19.94 -13.63 -33.51
N ALA A 607 20.60 -13.75 -34.67
CA ALA A 607 20.00 -14.37 -35.84
C ALA A 607 19.67 -15.86 -35.63
N ARG A 608 20.50 -16.59 -34.88
CA ARG A 608 20.20 -17.97 -34.47
C ARG A 608 18.94 -18.04 -33.60
N LEU A 609 18.81 -17.17 -32.61
CA LEU A 609 17.65 -17.11 -31.72
C LEU A 609 16.37 -16.70 -32.46
N VAL A 610 16.46 -15.78 -33.44
CA VAL A 610 15.34 -15.47 -34.35
C VAL A 610 14.90 -16.69 -35.14
N SER A 611 15.85 -17.47 -35.67
CA SER A 611 15.55 -18.73 -36.36
C SER A 611 14.85 -19.73 -35.44
N GLU A 612 15.30 -19.87 -34.19
CA GLU A 612 14.66 -20.76 -33.20
C GLU A 612 13.23 -20.32 -32.87
N GLY A 613 13.00 -19.02 -32.65
CA GLY A 613 11.66 -18.46 -32.44
C GLY A 613 10.74 -18.62 -33.65
N ALA A 614 11.25 -18.44 -34.87
CA ALA A 614 10.49 -18.66 -36.11
C ALA A 614 10.12 -20.14 -36.30
N ARG A 615 10.99 -21.09 -35.92
CA ARG A 615 10.68 -22.52 -35.90
C ARG A 615 9.61 -22.86 -34.88
N ALA A 616 9.67 -22.26 -33.69
CA ALA A 616 8.64 -22.44 -32.66
C ALA A 616 7.28 -21.93 -33.16
N ALA A 617 7.25 -20.75 -33.79
CA ALA A 617 6.05 -20.20 -34.41
C ALA A 617 5.50 -21.08 -35.54
N ALA A 618 6.38 -21.66 -36.38
CA ALA A 618 5.97 -22.55 -37.46
C ALA A 618 5.19 -23.77 -36.96
N ARG A 619 5.56 -24.34 -35.81
CA ARG A 619 4.88 -25.50 -35.21
C ARG A 619 3.43 -25.23 -34.80
N LEU A 620 3.05 -23.96 -34.66
CA LEU A 620 1.71 -23.53 -34.29
C LEU A 620 0.80 -23.27 -35.50
N LEU A 621 1.36 -23.21 -36.71
CA LEU A 621 0.61 -22.91 -37.93
C LEU A 621 0.39 -24.17 -38.77
N LYS A 622 -0.69 -24.17 -39.56
CA LYS A 622 -0.98 -25.25 -40.52
C LYS A 622 -0.28 -24.99 -41.87
N SER A 623 -0.01 -26.07 -42.60
CA SER A 623 0.49 -26.00 -43.98
C SER A 623 -0.48 -25.24 -44.91
N PRO A 624 0.02 -24.38 -45.83
CA PRO A 624 1.44 -24.16 -46.20
C PRO A 624 2.17 -23.04 -45.42
N ALA A 625 1.55 -22.46 -44.38
CA ALA A 625 2.10 -21.30 -43.69
C ALA A 625 3.34 -21.63 -42.83
N ASP A 626 3.34 -22.80 -42.19
CA ASP A 626 4.48 -23.37 -41.45
C ASP A 626 5.75 -23.47 -42.32
N ARG A 627 5.62 -23.97 -43.55
CA ARG A 627 6.73 -24.16 -44.50
C ARG A 627 7.44 -22.86 -44.82
N ARG A 628 6.71 -21.73 -44.88
CA ARG A 628 7.30 -20.41 -45.12
C ARG A 628 8.19 -19.97 -43.96
N LEU A 629 7.71 -20.14 -42.73
CA LEU A 629 8.48 -19.82 -41.52
C LEU A 629 9.69 -20.75 -41.36
N LEU A 630 9.54 -22.04 -41.65
CA LEU A 630 10.65 -23.00 -41.63
C LEU A 630 11.71 -22.67 -42.68
N ALA A 631 11.30 -22.29 -43.90
CA ALA A 631 12.23 -21.87 -44.95
C ALA A 631 13.01 -20.62 -44.55
N PHE A 632 12.34 -19.61 -44.00
CA PHE A 632 13.00 -18.41 -43.48
C PHE A 632 13.99 -18.73 -42.35
N ALA A 633 13.59 -19.56 -41.38
CA ALA A 633 14.48 -19.99 -40.31
C ALA A 633 15.70 -20.78 -40.81
N ALA A 634 15.52 -21.60 -41.86
CA ALA A 634 16.62 -22.32 -42.50
C ALA A 634 17.60 -21.36 -43.21
N VAL A 635 17.08 -20.32 -43.88
CA VAL A 635 17.91 -19.27 -44.50
C VAL A 635 18.73 -18.53 -43.44
N LEU A 636 18.10 -18.05 -42.36
CA LEU A 636 18.82 -17.38 -41.28
C LEU A 636 19.87 -18.26 -40.62
N ALA A 637 19.56 -19.55 -40.39
CA ALA A 637 20.54 -20.49 -39.84
C ALA A 637 21.71 -20.75 -40.81
N GLY A 638 21.44 -20.81 -42.11
CA GLY A 638 22.46 -20.91 -43.15
C GLY A 638 23.35 -19.66 -43.21
N ASP A 639 22.75 -18.47 -43.12
CA ASP A 639 23.48 -17.21 -43.01
C ASP A 639 24.38 -17.22 -41.77
N CYS A 640 23.87 -17.60 -40.59
CA CYS A 640 24.67 -17.73 -39.37
C CYS A 640 25.89 -18.67 -39.54
N HIS A 641 25.70 -19.80 -40.21
CA HIS A 641 26.78 -20.77 -40.43
C HIS A 641 27.87 -20.18 -41.34
N ARG A 642 27.47 -19.57 -42.46
CA ARG A 642 28.39 -18.91 -43.40
C ARG A 642 29.13 -17.74 -42.75
N LEU A 643 28.42 -16.92 -41.98
CA LEU A 643 28.96 -15.69 -41.38
C LEU A 643 29.91 -15.98 -40.21
N ARG A 644 29.89 -17.19 -39.65
CA ARG A 644 30.80 -17.61 -38.57
C ARG A 644 32.27 -17.50 -38.98
N ASP A 645 32.58 -17.73 -40.25
CA ASP A 645 33.95 -17.72 -40.76
C ASP A 645 34.30 -16.40 -41.48
N SER A 646 33.31 -15.54 -41.76
CA SER A 646 33.51 -14.21 -42.37
C SER A 646 34.10 -13.19 -41.38
N PRO A 647 34.97 -12.27 -41.83
CA PRO A 647 35.43 -11.16 -41.00
C PRO A 647 34.28 -10.18 -40.66
N PRO A 648 34.29 -9.50 -39.48
CA PRO A 648 33.14 -8.71 -39.02
C PRO A 648 32.69 -7.60 -39.97
N TYR A 649 33.61 -6.96 -40.71
CA TYR A 649 33.26 -5.88 -41.65
C TYR A 649 32.42 -6.34 -42.84
N GLU A 650 32.45 -7.64 -43.20
CA GLU A 650 31.59 -8.19 -44.26
C GLU A 650 30.12 -8.29 -43.84
N LEU A 651 29.84 -8.32 -42.53
CA LEU A 651 28.48 -8.50 -42.00
C LEU A 651 27.62 -7.23 -42.07
N VAL A 652 28.23 -6.07 -42.35
CA VAL A 652 27.57 -4.75 -42.40
C VAL A 652 26.39 -4.72 -43.38
N HIS A 653 26.46 -5.49 -44.46
CA HIS A 653 25.44 -5.54 -45.52
C HIS A 653 24.78 -6.91 -45.67
N GLU A 654 24.96 -7.81 -44.70
CA GLU A 654 24.42 -9.16 -44.74
C GLU A 654 22.93 -9.22 -44.31
N PHE A 655 22.33 -10.41 -44.32
CA PHE A 655 20.88 -10.60 -44.09
C PHE A 655 19.97 -9.98 -45.16
N VAL A 656 20.46 -9.85 -46.40
CA VAL A 656 19.65 -9.42 -47.57
C VAL A 656 18.33 -10.18 -47.73
N PRO A 657 18.24 -11.51 -47.48
CA PRO A 657 16.95 -12.22 -47.51
C PRO A 657 15.94 -11.70 -46.48
N ALA A 658 16.40 -11.29 -45.29
CA ALA A 658 15.55 -10.70 -44.26
C ALA A 658 15.06 -9.31 -44.68
N GLU A 659 15.92 -8.46 -45.25
CA GLU A 659 15.49 -7.17 -45.82
C GLU A 659 14.43 -7.32 -46.91
N ARG A 660 14.61 -8.29 -47.82
CA ARG A 660 13.62 -8.58 -48.87
C ARG A 660 12.29 -9.04 -48.27
N THR A 661 12.35 -9.83 -47.20
CA THR A 661 11.16 -10.29 -46.46
C THR A 661 10.42 -9.12 -45.85
N LEU A 662 11.11 -8.17 -45.22
CA LEU A 662 10.51 -6.93 -44.70
C LEU A 662 9.80 -6.14 -45.77
N ARG A 663 10.48 -5.86 -46.89
CA ARG A 663 9.90 -5.07 -48.00
C ARG A 663 8.68 -5.74 -48.64
N ARG A 664 8.68 -7.08 -48.69
CA ARG A 664 7.61 -7.86 -49.34
C ARG A 664 6.32 -7.93 -48.51
N HIS A 665 6.45 -7.95 -47.19
CA HIS A 665 5.33 -8.28 -46.29
C HIS A 665 4.85 -7.11 -45.42
N MET A 666 5.52 -5.95 -45.48
CA MET A 666 5.05 -4.70 -44.86
C MET A 666 4.02 -3.96 -45.74
N PRO A 667 3.06 -3.23 -45.15
CA PRO A 667 2.79 -3.09 -43.72
C PRO A 667 2.00 -4.29 -43.16
N VAL A 668 2.28 -4.64 -41.91
CA VAL A 668 1.55 -5.71 -41.20
C VAL A 668 0.32 -5.15 -40.51
N ARG A 669 -0.81 -5.85 -40.62
CA ARG A 669 -2.02 -5.54 -39.85
C ARG A 669 -2.04 -6.38 -38.57
N LEU A 670 -2.25 -5.71 -37.44
CA LEU A 670 -2.40 -6.33 -36.12
C LEU A 670 -3.82 -6.01 -35.63
N PRO A 671 -4.72 -7.01 -35.52
CA PRO A 671 -6.14 -6.79 -35.21
C PRO A 671 -6.36 -5.97 -33.93
N TRP A 672 -5.47 -6.10 -32.97
CA TRP A 672 -5.56 -5.50 -31.64
C TRP A 672 -5.03 -4.06 -31.60
N VAL A 673 -4.31 -3.60 -32.63
CA VAL A 673 -3.67 -2.27 -32.68
C VAL A 673 -4.45 -1.30 -33.56
N THR A 674 -4.96 -1.75 -34.71
CA THR A 674 -5.53 -0.85 -35.75
C THR A 674 -7.04 -0.62 -35.66
N GLY A 675 -7.76 -1.27 -34.74
CA GLY A 675 -9.23 -1.17 -34.60
C GLY A 675 -10.00 -1.81 -35.75
N LEU A 676 -11.28 -2.13 -35.54
CA LEU A 676 -12.12 -2.80 -36.56
C LEU A 676 -12.49 -1.87 -37.74
N GLU A 677 -12.59 -0.56 -37.54
CA GLU A 677 -13.04 0.39 -38.58
C GLU A 677 -12.00 0.66 -39.68
N ASN A 678 -10.72 0.38 -39.43
CA ASN A 678 -9.66 0.42 -40.46
C ASN A 678 -9.58 -0.88 -41.29
N SER A 679 -10.50 -1.83 -41.08
CA SER A 679 -10.52 -3.12 -41.79
C SER A 679 -11.07 -3.04 -43.22
N ALA A 680 -11.62 -1.89 -43.63
CA ALA A 680 -12.32 -1.72 -44.90
C ALA A 680 -11.62 -0.79 -45.92
N VAL A 681 -10.30 -0.60 -45.83
CA VAL A 681 -9.50 0.10 -46.85
C VAL A 681 -8.39 -0.78 -47.39
#